data_AF-A0A3A8QW12-F1
#
_entry.id   AF-A0A3A8QW12-F1
#
_cell.length_a   1.000
_cell.length_b   1.000
_cell.length_c   1.000
_cell.angle_alpha   90.00
_cell.angle_beta   90.00
_cell.angle_gamma   90.00
#
_symmetry.space_group_name_H-M   'P 1'
#
loop_
_entity.id
_entity.type
_entity.pdbx_description
1 polymer ?
#
loop_
_entity_poly.entity_id
_entity_poly.type
_entity_poly.pdbx_seq_one_letter_code
_entity_poly.pdbx_strand_id
1 'polypeptide(L)'
;MSVRVLTLPLEASLVAAQAALQAAQPGEVEWVLPVGEGVLTTDRVIGTPVHALRLTGGPGVTLRLEGGSLEVTGLVTGVSGVAVVAVDAGLILLGARVEVADVTVRATASGDCAALSVETPDGTVVIDSLTVLAARGDEATGLRLLAAEARVTGLSVGDVEATVGEAFGVRAVCRRSQWADVTVRDVVGVSAGVGLELAGFTRADVSGLSVSNVSGGSATGARVLVARDGEGLSAVDVSASDVKALGTEWSVGLLVASTGALQVRGFTVQRVQGAFALGLLALGGRGIEATIGQVEDVAGGSRATGMRVLGGPSLEPVAVRDVEVSRVSAAPVPVAAQPASTWSDWLTAALDALSASVVGPLTLPVFPSDADVVGLHVAAPLGGLEPVLDVGTPGEIAVEDCSLFVITGTALQLEGGLRTALVRRTEAWTSVHAGWLQAEQLLLAQLTWHRHAQGLRLGPGEIRAYDSLFTAIVGAPFVLETDAELSASPSLFAQGAGPPFLEVGPLPYRTPGAPEVPPVLFTGGLPLPETVDLRLVPDAAISRAAVPVPGDGPRDPAPFVGAWAPDVVPGCDVRDPQPRAFLAAPERPIPGALVDYRARDAQSLLAVMLERARTVMAPWEDRGPADFTTMLLEAVAAQLDSLAYQQERAVVEGFLEDARLRRSVEDHARGLDYVPDPGLSATVMLRFRLDPVALEALVKDRLEELHLPVLPPGTTALEFLTGGGVLEIPSGTLVANVSTDEHSLVFVTESPLSYFPRLEAVTLAESVQPGDTGATLAGLYPELESGRWLVLYRGRGERGHVVRVTSVVLATDTTFVGWDPRRFAPEAFLAPWDPAPGPRATVLGNVVPAHHGLPVTPLPEGFESDSAEPFARSLAQWRALLSPVVDASQVREWALPFHPVSVLATGYPLPGEVSRRGTPQLQVSVEDDPWTLVDDLSVQGPGDEVFVLRATPTGGASLRWGDGVNGAALPPRETALGLSLRIGLGTVANVGEGVLTRLLQVPLDPQRSASAGELLAQSMDDVRLLVRVDNPLPAVGGRDAESLDSIRYRAPAGVSQPLSAVTADDYVRMLQQLPEVAGASARVVERDLRTVIRVTVLLRDEDTLDRDELLRRWAGVRQKLEEIRLLGVDVEALPPRWVPLDLDLEVDASAHAQADQVRDAVVGAIAGENGLLDPDRSGLNGDVQLADLYQAVLRVPGVTAVRVKRFRRLEPHAQERLESGVIPIGPEEVATARGGYWPGSEGVLTVQVCGGLR
;
A
#
# COMPACT_ATOMS: atom_id res chain seq x y z
N MET A 1 -21.13 -9.75 -37.30
CA MET A 1 -22.50 -9.33 -37.01
C MET A 1 -23.35 -9.44 -38.26
N SER A 2 -24.42 -10.24 -38.24
CA SER A 2 -25.47 -10.14 -39.26
C SER A 2 -26.62 -9.33 -38.66
N VAL A 3 -26.64 -8.04 -38.95
CA VAL A 3 -27.75 -7.15 -38.56
C VAL A 3 -28.98 -7.57 -39.36
N ARG A 4 -30.08 -7.91 -38.68
CA ARG A 4 -31.38 -8.11 -39.34
C ARG A 4 -32.41 -7.18 -38.74
N VAL A 5 -33.26 -6.62 -39.60
CA VAL A 5 -34.34 -5.73 -39.19
C VAL A 5 -35.61 -6.54 -39.06
N LEU A 6 -36.25 -6.52 -37.89
CA LEU A 6 -37.57 -7.11 -37.72
C LEU A 6 -38.61 -6.18 -38.39
N THR A 7 -39.60 -6.75 -39.09
CA THR A 7 -40.67 -5.97 -39.72
C THR A 7 -41.98 -6.12 -38.95
N LEU A 8 -42.93 -5.21 -39.13
CA LEU A 8 -44.30 -5.44 -38.66
C LEU A 8 -45.06 -6.30 -39.70
N PRO A 9 -45.85 -7.30 -39.29
CA PRO A 9 -46.22 -7.64 -37.91
C PRO A 9 -45.13 -8.43 -37.14
N LEU A 10 -44.86 -8.00 -35.90
CA LEU A 10 -43.74 -8.44 -35.05
C LEU A 10 -43.68 -9.96 -34.89
N GLU A 11 -44.81 -10.60 -34.61
CA GLU A 11 -44.88 -12.04 -34.33
C GLU A 11 -44.39 -12.92 -35.49
N ALA A 12 -44.81 -12.60 -36.72
CA ALA A 12 -44.35 -13.30 -37.91
C ALA A 12 -42.85 -13.09 -38.14
N SER A 13 -42.36 -11.88 -37.84
CA SER A 13 -40.94 -11.54 -37.92
C SER A 13 -40.12 -12.29 -36.88
N LEU A 14 -40.59 -12.45 -35.64
CA LEU A 14 -39.91 -13.24 -34.60
C LEU A 14 -39.82 -14.72 -34.98
N VAL A 15 -40.88 -15.30 -35.57
CA VAL A 15 -40.86 -16.69 -36.07
C VAL A 15 -39.85 -16.87 -37.19
N ALA A 16 -39.84 -15.95 -38.16
CA ALA A 16 -38.88 -15.96 -39.26
C ALA A 16 -37.44 -15.75 -38.75
N ALA A 17 -37.27 -14.86 -37.77
CA ALA A 17 -35.99 -14.56 -37.15
C ALA A 17 -35.45 -15.76 -36.36
N GLN A 18 -36.30 -16.47 -35.62
CA GLN A 18 -35.91 -17.68 -34.91
C GLN A 18 -35.51 -18.81 -35.86
N ALA A 19 -36.27 -19.03 -36.94
CA ALA A 19 -35.92 -20.02 -37.96
C ALA A 19 -34.60 -19.66 -38.67
N ALA A 20 -34.36 -18.37 -38.93
CA ALA A 20 -33.12 -17.88 -39.51
C ALA A 20 -31.93 -18.04 -38.56
N LEU A 21 -32.14 -17.81 -37.25
CA LEU A 21 -31.11 -17.98 -36.23
C LEU A 21 -30.71 -19.46 -36.08
N GLN A 22 -31.68 -20.39 -36.12
CA GLN A 22 -31.41 -21.84 -36.06
C GLN A 22 -30.62 -22.35 -37.27
N ALA A 23 -30.75 -21.71 -38.43
CA ALA A 23 -30.02 -22.06 -39.65
C ALA A 23 -28.66 -21.34 -39.77
N ALA A 24 -28.38 -20.36 -38.92
CA ALA A 24 -27.15 -19.58 -38.93
C ALA A 24 -26.01 -20.30 -38.20
N GLN A 25 -24.76 -19.99 -38.58
CA GLN A 25 -23.58 -20.46 -37.84
C GLN A 25 -23.38 -19.64 -36.55
N PRO A 26 -22.86 -20.25 -35.47
CA PRO A 26 -22.59 -19.56 -34.20
C PRO A 26 -21.85 -18.23 -34.37
N GLY A 27 -22.32 -17.18 -33.70
CA GLY A 27 -21.77 -15.83 -33.79
C GLY A 27 -22.68 -14.75 -33.21
N GLU A 28 -22.30 -13.49 -33.40
CA GLU A 28 -23.08 -12.33 -32.98
C GLU A 28 -24.19 -11.96 -33.99
N VAL A 29 -25.39 -11.84 -33.48
CA VAL A 29 -26.60 -11.47 -34.20
C VAL A 29 -27.25 -10.29 -33.48
N GLU A 30 -27.46 -9.23 -34.23
CA GLU A 30 -28.16 -8.04 -33.76
C GLU A 30 -29.47 -7.92 -34.53
N TRP A 31 -30.57 -7.74 -33.79
CA TRP A 31 -31.88 -7.49 -34.35
C TRP A 31 -32.39 -6.13 -33.97
N VAL A 32 -32.54 -5.31 -35.00
CA VAL A 32 -33.02 -3.95 -34.89
C VAL A 32 -34.55 -3.99 -34.97
N LEU A 33 -35.20 -3.48 -33.92
CA LEU A 33 -36.64 -3.28 -33.89
C LEU A 33 -37.00 -2.02 -34.69
N PRO A 34 -38.02 -2.08 -35.56
CA PRO A 34 -38.43 -0.93 -36.34
C PRO A 34 -39.10 0.11 -35.44
N VAL A 35 -38.95 1.39 -35.77
CA VAL A 35 -39.64 2.49 -35.08
C VAL A 35 -41.15 2.29 -35.17
N GLY A 36 -41.86 2.48 -34.05
CA GLY A 36 -43.29 2.24 -33.93
C GLY A 36 -43.64 1.18 -32.89
N GLU A 37 -44.89 0.72 -32.93
CA GLU A 37 -45.45 -0.22 -31.96
C GLU A 37 -45.51 -1.63 -32.57
N GLY A 38 -44.79 -2.57 -31.97
CA GLY A 38 -44.85 -4.00 -32.30
C GLY A 38 -45.65 -4.77 -31.27
N VAL A 39 -46.75 -5.38 -31.69
CA VAL A 39 -47.65 -6.14 -30.81
C VAL A 39 -47.33 -7.64 -30.87
N LEU A 40 -47.23 -8.28 -29.71
CA LEU A 40 -47.08 -9.72 -29.53
C LEU A 40 -48.26 -10.28 -28.73
N THR A 41 -48.98 -11.26 -29.27
CA THR A 41 -50.17 -11.84 -28.62
C THR A 41 -50.03 -13.31 -28.22
N THR A 42 -48.89 -13.94 -28.51
CA THR A 42 -48.57 -15.32 -28.12
C THR A 42 -47.14 -15.41 -27.59
N ASP A 43 -46.87 -16.39 -26.74
CA ASP A 43 -45.52 -16.63 -26.20
C ASP A 43 -44.53 -16.93 -27.32
N ARG A 44 -43.38 -16.24 -27.28
CA ARG A 44 -42.28 -16.46 -28.21
C ARG A 44 -40.96 -16.55 -27.48
N VAL A 45 -40.21 -17.59 -27.83
CA VAL A 45 -38.79 -17.73 -27.50
C VAL A 45 -37.99 -17.34 -28.73
N ILE A 46 -37.01 -16.47 -28.54
CA ILE A 46 -36.10 -16.06 -29.58
C ILE A 46 -34.66 -16.12 -29.09
N GLY A 47 -33.81 -16.84 -29.81
CA GLY A 47 -32.47 -17.15 -29.32
C GLY A 47 -32.01 -18.59 -29.45
N THR A 48 -30.72 -18.81 -29.21
CA THR A 48 -30.09 -20.13 -29.07
C THR A 48 -28.86 -20.02 -28.16
N PRO A 49 -28.47 -21.08 -27.43
CA PRO A 49 -27.35 -21.01 -26.46
C PRO A 49 -25.96 -20.80 -27.08
N VAL A 50 -25.83 -20.87 -28.41
CA VAL A 50 -24.53 -20.75 -29.12
C VAL A 50 -24.32 -19.39 -29.79
N HIS A 51 -25.33 -18.52 -29.79
CA HIS A 51 -25.26 -17.20 -30.42
C HIS A 51 -25.29 -16.08 -29.38
N ALA A 52 -24.56 -15.00 -29.65
CA ALA A 52 -24.71 -13.75 -28.92
C ALA A 52 -25.80 -12.92 -29.61
N LEU A 53 -26.92 -12.72 -28.94
CA LEU A 53 -28.12 -12.08 -29.47
C LEU A 53 -28.34 -10.71 -28.81
N ARG A 54 -28.48 -9.65 -29.61
CA ARG A 54 -28.83 -8.31 -29.13
C ARG A 54 -30.11 -7.82 -29.81
N LEU A 55 -31.09 -7.41 -29.02
CA LEU A 55 -32.27 -6.67 -29.46
C LEU A 55 -32.00 -5.18 -29.27
N THR A 56 -31.88 -4.44 -30.37
CA THR A 56 -31.59 -3.01 -30.36
C THR A 56 -32.79 -2.24 -30.87
N GLY A 57 -33.19 -1.22 -30.10
CA GLY A 57 -34.21 -0.26 -30.46
C GLY A 57 -33.64 1.15 -30.58
N GLY A 58 -34.54 2.11 -30.67
CA GLY A 58 -34.22 3.52 -30.64
C GLY A 58 -35.42 4.33 -30.12
N PRO A 59 -35.31 5.66 -30.05
CA PRO A 59 -36.40 6.51 -29.60
C PRO A 59 -37.69 6.23 -30.38
N GLY A 60 -38.77 5.94 -29.68
CA GLY A 60 -40.08 5.64 -30.28
C GLY A 60 -40.30 4.17 -30.68
N VAL A 61 -39.40 3.25 -30.30
CA VAL A 61 -39.63 1.80 -30.39
C VAL A 61 -40.38 1.33 -29.15
N THR A 62 -41.59 0.77 -29.35
CA THR A 62 -42.39 0.17 -28.29
C THR A 62 -42.70 -1.30 -28.61
N LEU A 63 -42.26 -2.20 -27.74
CA LEU A 63 -42.69 -3.61 -27.72
C LEU A 63 -43.91 -3.74 -26.83
N ARG A 64 -45.05 -4.09 -27.41
CA ARG A 64 -46.29 -4.32 -26.68
C ARG A 64 -46.59 -5.81 -26.61
N LEU A 65 -46.57 -6.36 -25.41
CA LEU A 65 -46.83 -7.78 -25.13
C LEU A 65 -48.26 -7.90 -24.59
N GLU A 66 -49.23 -8.33 -25.42
CA GLU A 66 -50.66 -8.48 -25.05
C GLU A 66 -51.03 -9.95 -24.92
N GLY A 67 -50.78 -10.55 -23.75
CA GLY A 67 -51.05 -11.97 -23.45
C GLY A 67 -49.98 -12.94 -23.95
N GLY A 68 -48.93 -12.47 -24.61
CA GLY A 68 -47.80 -13.28 -25.08
C GLY A 68 -46.46 -12.79 -24.53
N SER A 69 -45.71 -13.66 -23.85
CA SER A 69 -44.37 -13.37 -23.32
C SER A 69 -43.27 -13.41 -24.39
N LEU A 70 -42.20 -12.64 -24.17
CA LEU A 70 -41.00 -12.70 -25.00
C LEU A 70 -39.82 -13.17 -24.16
N GLU A 71 -39.32 -14.36 -24.48
CA GLU A 71 -38.10 -14.92 -23.91
C GLU A 71 -36.95 -14.74 -24.91
N VAL A 72 -35.86 -14.13 -24.47
CA VAL A 72 -34.65 -13.90 -25.27
C VAL A 72 -33.52 -14.73 -24.69
N THR A 73 -32.94 -15.63 -25.49
CA THR A 73 -31.93 -16.59 -25.00
C THR A 73 -30.64 -16.61 -25.84
N GLY A 74 -29.48 -16.67 -25.20
CA GLY A 74 -28.21 -16.49 -25.91
C GLY A 74 -26.99 -16.87 -25.08
N LEU A 75 -25.84 -17.01 -25.74
CA LEU A 75 -24.53 -16.95 -25.07
C LEU A 75 -24.35 -15.57 -24.44
N VAL A 76 -24.71 -14.52 -25.19
CA VAL A 76 -24.89 -13.14 -24.70
C VAL A 76 -26.31 -12.73 -25.09
N THR A 77 -27.07 -12.12 -24.18
CA THR A 77 -28.42 -11.61 -24.43
C THR A 77 -28.46 -10.12 -24.09
N GLY A 78 -28.52 -9.27 -25.11
CA GLY A 78 -28.57 -7.82 -24.96
C GLY A 78 -29.94 -7.24 -25.30
N VAL A 79 -30.43 -6.29 -24.51
CA VAL A 79 -31.58 -5.44 -24.90
C VAL A 79 -31.21 -3.99 -24.67
N SER A 80 -31.38 -3.14 -25.69
CA SER A 80 -31.11 -1.72 -25.53
C SER A 80 -32.01 -0.78 -26.32
N GLY A 81 -32.35 0.37 -25.73
CA GLY A 81 -33.12 1.43 -26.40
C GLY A 81 -34.58 1.06 -26.69
N VAL A 82 -35.23 0.29 -25.83
CA VAL A 82 -36.59 -0.24 -26.06
C VAL A 82 -37.54 0.17 -24.93
N ALA A 83 -38.74 0.64 -25.29
CA ALA A 83 -39.87 0.74 -24.37
C ALA A 83 -40.72 -0.54 -24.43
N VAL A 84 -41.03 -1.15 -23.29
CA VAL A 84 -41.82 -2.37 -23.18
C VAL A 84 -43.13 -2.08 -22.45
N VAL A 85 -44.26 -2.46 -23.05
CA VAL A 85 -45.58 -2.40 -22.43
C VAL A 85 -46.15 -3.81 -22.41
N ALA A 86 -46.17 -4.45 -21.24
CA ALA A 86 -46.66 -5.81 -21.07
C ALA A 86 -48.03 -5.83 -20.37
N VAL A 87 -48.97 -6.59 -20.91
CA VAL A 87 -50.30 -6.88 -20.37
C VAL A 87 -50.49 -8.39 -20.37
N ASP A 88 -50.62 -9.03 -19.21
CA ASP A 88 -50.70 -10.49 -19.06
C ASP A 88 -49.52 -11.24 -19.73
N ALA A 89 -48.33 -10.62 -19.70
CA ALA A 89 -47.11 -11.10 -20.36
C ALA A 89 -45.85 -10.56 -19.65
N GLY A 90 -44.66 -11.02 -20.05
CA GLY A 90 -43.38 -10.57 -19.50
C GLY A 90 -42.22 -10.62 -20.49
N LEU A 91 -41.15 -9.88 -20.18
CA LEU A 91 -39.87 -9.95 -20.89
C LEU A 91 -38.88 -10.74 -20.03
N ILE A 92 -38.37 -11.85 -20.57
CA ILE A 92 -37.45 -12.76 -19.90
C ILE A 92 -36.14 -12.80 -20.68
N LEU A 93 -35.02 -12.51 -20.02
CA LEU A 93 -33.69 -12.54 -20.60
C LEU A 93 -32.87 -13.68 -19.98
N LEU A 94 -32.41 -14.61 -20.82
CA LEU A 94 -31.65 -15.79 -20.43
C LEU A 94 -30.30 -15.81 -21.14
N GLY A 95 -29.24 -16.23 -20.45
CA GLY A 95 -27.95 -16.47 -21.11
C GLY A 95 -26.75 -16.63 -20.18
N ALA A 96 -25.56 -16.78 -20.76
CA ALA A 96 -24.31 -16.77 -19.98
C ALA A 96 -23.87 -15.34 -19.62
N ARG A 97 -24.28 -14.35 -20.43
CA ARG A 97 -24.12 -12.93 -20.14
C ARG A 97 -25.35 -12.15 -20.57
N VAL A 98 -25.91 -11.29 -19.72
CA VAL A 98 -27.04 -10.41 -20.07
C VAL A 98 -26.61 -8.95 -19.96
N GLU A 99 -27.00 -8.14 -20.95
CA GLU A 99 -26.70 -6.71 -20.99
C GLU A 99 -27.98 -5.90 -21.22
N VAL A 100 -28.24 -4.93 -20.36
CA VAL A 100 -29.44 -4.07 -20.43
C VAL A 100 -29.01 -2.61 -20.36
N ALA A 101 -29.41 -1.81 -21.35
CA ALA A 101 -29.11 -0.38 -21.41
C ALA A 101 -30.25 0.42 -22.02
N ASP A 102 -30.67 1.52 -21.39
CA ASP A 102 -31.73 2.40 -21.89
C ASP A 102 -33.05 1.69 -22.18
N VAL A 103 -33.43 0.76 -21.30
CA VAL A 103 -34.69 0.04 -21.38
C VAL A 103 -35.70 0.68 -20.43
N THR A 104 -36.91 0.93 -20.93
CA THR A 104 -38.04 1.40 -20.10
C THR A 104 -39.15 0.36 -20.12
N VAL A 105 -39.67 -0.04 -18.97
CA VAL A 105 -40.68 -1.10 -18.88
C VAL A 105 -41.90 -0.65 -18.10
N ARG A 106 -43.09 -1.00 -18.61
CA ARG A 106 -44.36 -0.95 -17.90
C ARG A 106 -45.04 -2.31 -18.06
N ALA A 107 -45.38 -2.96 -16.95
CA ALA A 107 -46.03 -4.27 -16.96
C ALA A 107 -47.29 -4.30 -16.10
N THR A 108 -48.30 -5.02 -16.56
CA THR A 108 -49.54 -5.30 -15.84
C THR A 108 -49.95 -6.74 -16.15
N ALA A 109 -50.30 -7.54 -15.15
CA ALA A 109 -50.83 -8.87 -15.35
C ALA A 109 -52.04 -9.09 -14.42
N SER A 110 -52.92 -10.00 -14.80
CA SER A 110 -54.03 -10.51 -13.99
C SER A 110 -53.58 -11.59 -13.00
N GLY A 111 -52.35 -12.10 -13.14
CA GLY A 111 -51.64 -12.98 -12.21
C GLY A 111 -50.26 -12.40 -11.84
N ASP A 112 -49.27 -13.25 -11.59
CA ASP A 112 -47.91 -12.82 -11.24
C ASP A 112 -47.26 -11.97 -12.35
N CYS A 113 -46.72 -10.82 -11.95
CA CYS A 113 -46.11 -9.84 -12.84
C CYS A 113 -44.65 -9.63 -12.48
N ALA A 114 -43.74 -9.87 -13.43
CA ALA A 114 -42.36 -9.41 -13.37
C ALA A 114 -42.13 -8.49 -14.56
N ALA A 115 -41.85 -7.20 -14.34
CA ALA A 115 -41.67 -6.26 -15.45
C ALA A 115 -40.44 -6.63 -16.29
N LEU A 116 -39.32 -6.96 -15.65
CA LEU A 116 -38.18 -7.60 -16.30
C LEU A 116 -37.67 -8.78 -15.48
N SER A 117 -37.53 -9.94 -16.10
CA SER A 117 -36.84 -11.11 -15.52
C SER A 117 -35.52 -11.36 -16.23
N VAL A 118 -34.44 -11.49 -15.47
CA VAL A 118 -33.10 -11.83 -15.97
C VAL A 118 -32.60 -13.06 -15.22
N GLU A 119 -32.36 -14.16 -15.92
CA GLU A 119 -31.91 -15.42 -15.29
C GLU A 119 -30.64 -15.96 -15.95
N THR A 120 -29.55 -15.90 -15.19
CA THR A 120 -28.17 -16.23 -15.60
C THR A 120 -27.38 -16.84 -14.43
N PRO A 121 -27.83 -17.96 -13.82
CA PRO A 121 -27.34 -18.45 -12.52
C PRO A 121 -25.82 -18.69 -12.43
N ASP A 122 -25.16 -19.02 -13.55
CA ASP A 122 -23.71 -19.21 -13.66
C ASP A 122 -23.01 -18.11 -14.50
N GLY A 123 -23.73 -17.03 -14.80
CA GLY A 123 -23.33 -15.98 -15.74
C GLY A 123 -23.22 -14.58 -15.15
N THR A 124 -22.95 -13.60 -16.02
CA THR A 124 -22.74 -12.20 -15.65
C THR A 124 -23.88 -11.31 -16.15
N VAL A 125 -24.38 -10.40 -15.32
CA VAL A 125 -25.37 -9.40 -15.72
C VAL A 125 -24.79 -8.01 -15.60
N VAL A 126 -24.99 -7.21 -16.64
CA VAL A 126 -24.66 -5.79 -16.68
C VAL A 126 -25.92 -5.01 -16.99
N ILE A 127 -26.33 -4.15 -16.07
CA ILE A 127 -27.42 -3.19 -16.29
C ILE A 127 -26.80 -1.80 -16.15
N ASP A 128 -26.69 -1.05 -17.24
CA ASP A 128 -26.14 0.31 -17.19
C ASP A 128 -27.22 1.38 -17.01
N SER A 129 -28.44 1.10 -17.48
CA SER A 129 -29.61 1.99 -17.40
C SER A 129 -30.91 1.18 -17.59
N LEU A 130 -31.79 1.19 -16.59
CA LEU A 130 -33.10 0.53 -16.63
C LEU A 130 -34.13 1.36 -15.86
N THR A 131 -35.25 1.68 -16.50
CA THR A 131 -36.37 2.38 -15.85
C THR A 131 -37.63 1.52 -15.87
N VAL A 132 -38.06 1.02 -14.71
CA VAL A 132 -39.36 0.37 -14.55
C VAL A 132 -40.36 1.44 -14.12
N LEU A 133 -41.29 1.79 -15.01
CA LEU A 133 -42.32 2.81 -14.77
C LEU A 133 -43.49 2.31 -13.95
N ALA A 134 -43.86 1.03 -14.07
CA ALA A 134 -44.88 0.37 -13.26
C ALA A 134 -44.80 -1.15 -13.44
N ALA A 135 -45.13 -1.90 -12.39
CA ALA A 135 -45.32 -3.35 -12.44
C ALA A 135 -46.54 -3.71 -11.59
N ARG A 136 -47.62 -4.22 -12.19
CA ARG A 136 -48.86 -4.53 -11.47
C ARG A 136 -49.32 -5.96 -11.71
N GLY A 137 -49.74 -6.68 -10.67
CA GLY A 137 -50.24 -8.05 -10.80
C GLY A 137 -50.72 -8.63 -9.48
N ASP A 138 -51.14 -9.90 -9.46
CA ASP A 138 -51.48 -10.58 -8.21
C ASP A 138 -50.29 -10.60 -7.26
N GLU A 139 -49.11 -10.97 -7.78
CA GLU A 139 -47.80 -10.61 -7.24
C GLU A 139 -47.09 -9.67 -8.23
N ALA A 140 -46.24 -8.78 -7.74
CA ALA A 140 -45.57 -7.80 -8.60
C ALA A 140 -44.06 -7.73 -8.30
N THR A 141 -43.23 -7.73 -9.34
CA THR A 141 -41.79 -7.51 -9.25
C THR A 141 -41.34 -6.53 -10.33
N GLY A 142 -40.64 -5.46 -9.96
CA GLY A 142 -40.05 -4.54 -10.95
C GLY A 142 -38.92 -5.20 -11.72
N LEU A 143 -37.83 -5.52 -11.02
CA LEU A 143 -36.69 -6.27 -11.57
C LEU A 143 -36.50 -7.59 -10.82
N ARG A 144 -36.60 -8.72 -11.51
CA ARG A 144 -36.22 -10.04 -11.02
C ARG A 144 -34.87 -10.42 -11.65
N LEU A 145 -33.85 -10.68 -10.82
CA LEU A 145 -32.49 -10.93 -11.27
C LEU A 145 -31.90 -12.18 -10.59
N LEU A 146 -31.39 -13.12 -11.37
CA LEU A 146 -30.61 -14.26 -10.91
C LEU A 146 -29.29 -14.30 -11.69
N ALA A 147 -28.15 -14.16 -11.01
CA ALA A 147 -26.84 -14.08 -11.64
C ALA A 147 -25.73 -14.74 -10.80
N ALA A 148 -24.60 -15.12 -11.42
CA ALA A 148 -23.38 -15.36 -10.65
C ALA A 148 -22.74 -14.01 -10.28
N GLU A 149 -22.58 -13.11 -11.25
CA GLU A 149 -22.04 -11.77 -11.02
C GLU A 149 -22.98 -10.71 -11.61
N ALA A 150 -23.23 -9.63 -10.88
CA ALA A 150 -24.07 -8.53 -11.36
C ALA A 150 -23.40 -7.17 -11.13
N ARG A 151 -23.37 -6.34 -12.17
CA ARG A 151 -23.07 -4.90 -12.08
C ARG A 151 -24.31 -4.13 -12.51
N VAL A 152 -24.90 -3.39 -11.59
CA VAL A 152 -26.10 -2.58 -11.85
C VAL A 152 -25.80 -1.13 -11.54
N THR A 153 -25.95 -0.28 -12.54
CA THR A 153 -25.86 1.17 -12.45
C THR A 153 -27.11 1.81 -13.05
N GLY A 154 -27.53 2.98 -12.56
CA GLY A 154 -28.61 3.74 -13.20
C GLY A 154 -29.97 3.04 -13.23
N LEU A 155 -30.33 2.32 -12.15
CA LEU A 155 -31.60 1.63 -12.03
C LEU A 155 -32.64 2.53 -11.36
N SER A 156 -33.80 2.73 -12.01
CA SER A 156 -34.95 3.41 -11.44
C SER A 156 -36.19 2.52 -11.50
N VAL A 157 -36.82 2.24 -10.37
CA VAL A 157 -38.06 1.46 -10.28
C VAL A 157 -39.13 2.28 -9.59
N GLY A 158 -40.31 2.39 -10.20
CA GLY A 158 -41.49 3.08 -9.66
C GLY A 158 -42.79 2.31 -9.86
N ASP A 159 -43.79 2.64 -9.04
CA ASP A 159 -45.18 2.17 -9.14
C ASP A 159 -45.35 0.64 -9.24
N VAL A 160 -44.77 -0.10 -8.29
CA VAL A 160 -44.91 -1.57 -8.20
C VAL A 160 -46.07 -1.91 -7.26
N GLU A 161 -47.13 -2.53 -7.77
CA GLU A 161 -48.38 -2.74 -7.02
C GLU A 161 -48.87 -4.20 -7.15
N ALA A 162 -48.96 -4.91 -6.03
CA ALA A 162 -49.58 -6.24 -5.99
C ALA A 162 -51.07 -6.13 -5.60
N THR A 163 -51.95 -6.90 -6.24
CA THR A 163 -53.40 -6.92 -5.97
C THR A 163 -53.80 -7.97 -4.93
N VAL A 164 -52.97 -9.00 -4.71
CA VAL A 164 -53.27 -10.11 -3.79
C VAL A 164 -52.10 -10.47 -2.87
N GLY A 165 -50.88 -10.53 -3.41
CA GLY A 165 -49.68 -11.06 -2.76
C GLY A 165 -48.59 -10.01 -2.53
N GLU A 166 -47.35 -10.40 -2.83
CA GLU A 166 -46.14 -9.64 -2.52
C GLU A 166 -45.74 -8.70 -3.66
N ALA A 167 -45.19 -7.53 -3.31
CA ALA A 167 -44.61 -6.57 -4.23
C ALA A 167 -43.12 -6.38 -3.95
N PHE A 168 -42.28 -6.55 -4.97
CA PHE A 168 -40.83 -6.34 -4.91
C PHE A 168 -40.42 -5.27 -5.92
N GLY A 169 -39.79 -4.17 -5.49
CA GLY A 169 -39.18 -3.22 -6.44
C GLY A 169 -38.05 -3.91 -7.21
N VAL A 170 -37.08 -4.44 -6.47
CA VAL A 170 -35.98 -5.25 -6.99
C VAL A 170 -35.88 -6.53 -6.17
N ARG A 171 -35.69 -7.66 -6.85
CA ARG A 171 -35.40 -8.95 -6.25
C ARG A 171 -34.25 -9.61 -6.99
N ALA A 172 -33.07 -9.62 -6.37
CA ALA A 172 -31.85 -10.14 -6.99
C ALA A 172 -31.18 -11.21 -6.15
N VAL A 173 -30.72 -12.27 -6.79
CA VAL A 173 -29.90 -13.33 -6.21
C VAL A 173 -28.59 -13.41 -6.99
N CYS A 174 -27.47 -13.07 -6.36
CA CYS A 174 -26.15 -12.93 -6.99
C CYS A 174 -25.05 -13.61 -6.18
N ARG A 175 -24.02 -14.25 -6.78
CA ARG A 175 -22.85 -14.68 -6.00
C ARG A 175 -21.98 -13.51 -5.56
N ARG A 176 -21.75 -12.56 -6.47
CA ARG A 176 -21.11 -11.27 -6.24
C ARG A 176 -21.92 -10.19 -6.93
N SER A 177 -22.09 -9.02 -6.31
CA SER A 177 -22.77 -7.93 -7.00
C SER A 177 -22.30 -6.55 -6.56
N GLN A 178 -22.37 -5.61 -7.50
CA GLN A 178 -22.09 -4.19 -7.32
C GLN A 178 -23.30 -3.39 -7.81
N TRP A 179 -23.82 -2.53 -6.94
CA TRP A 179 -25.00 -1.71 -7.20
C TRP A 179 -24.66 -0.25 -6.95
N ALA A 180 -24.80 0.59 -7.97
CA ALA A 180 -24.59 2.03 -7.86
C ALA A 180 -25.77 2.82 -8.44
N ASP A 181 -26.09 3.96 -7.83
CA ASP A 181 -27.13 4.88 -8.32
C ASP A 181 -28.48 4.18 -8.56
N VAL A 182 -29.02 3.56 -7.50
CA VAL A 182 -30.26 2.79 -7.55
C VAL A 182 -31.37 3.53 -6.82
N THR A 183 -32.49 3.77 -7.50
CA THR A 183 -33.69 4.39 -6.91
C THR A 183 -34.89 3.46 -7.03
N VAL A 184 -35.54 3.17 -5.91
CA VAL A 184 -36.81 2.42 -5.87
C VAL A 184 -37.85 3.24 -5.13
N ARG A 185 -39.02 3.43 -5.73
CA ARG A 185 -40.12 4.17 -5.13
C ARG A 185 -41.48 3.52 -5.34
N ASP A 186 -42.40 3.80 -4.44
CA ASP A 186 -43.84 3.51 -4.60
C ASP A 186 -44.08 2.00 -4.82
N VAL A 187 -43.68 1.20 -3.81
CA VAL A 187 -43.87 -0.26 -3.80
C VAL A 187 -45.00 -0.62 -2.83
N VAL A 188 -46.07 -1.21 -3.33
CA VAL A 188 -47.30 -1.50 -2.57
C VAL A 188 -47.66 -2.98 -2.73
N GLY A 189 -47.44 -3.77 -1.69
CA GLY A 189 -47.88 -5.16 -1.61
C GLY A 189 -49.16 -5.32 -0.79
N VAL A 190 -49.88 -6.43 -0.95
CA VAL A 190 -50.99 -6.77 -0.04
C VAL A 190 -50.47 -7.57 1.15
N SER A 191 -49.67 -8.63 0.91
CA SER A 191 -49.05 -9.42 1.98
C SER A 191 -47.70 -8.88 2.43
N ALA A 192 -46.85 -8.47 1.48
CA ALA A 192 -45.54 -7.87 1.77
C ALA A 192 -45.13 -6.87 0.69
N GLY A 193 -44.60 -5.71 1.09
CA GLY A 193 -43.93 -4.77 0.19
C GLY A 193 -42.44 -4.72 0.48
N VAL A 194 -41.59 -4.97 -0.52
CA VAL A 194 -40.13 -4.94 -0.39
C VAL A 194 -39.55 -4.03 -1.46
N GLY A 195 -38.89 -2.94 -1.07
CA GLY A 195 -38.27 -2.03 -2.04
C GLY A 195 -37.15 -2.73 -2.81
N LEU A 196 -36.11 -3.17 -2.10
CA LEU A 196 -34.99 -3.88 -2.69
C LEU A 196 -34.61 -5.09 -1.84
N GLU A 197 -34.55 -6.25 -2.48
CA GLU A 197 -34.01 -7.50 -1.93
C GLU A 197 -32.80 -7.93 -2.75
N LEU A 198 -31.63 -7.93 -2.10
CA LEU A 198 -30.37 -8.44 -2.67
C LEU A 198 -29.88 -9.61 -1.82
N ALA A 199 -29.79 -10.78 -2.42
CA ALA A 199 -29.27 -11.98 -1.77
C ALA A 199 -27.94 -12.37 -2.44
N GLY A 200 -26.84 -12.08 -1.75
CA GLY A 200 -25.45 -12.33 -2.09
C GLY A 200 -24.95 -13.69 -1.57
N PHE A 201 -24.09 -14.39 -2.32
CA PHE A 201 -23.39 -15.57 -1.76
C PHE A 201 -22.08 -15.19 -1.07
N THR A 202 -21.25 -14.35 -1.68
CA THR A 202 -19.88 -14.08 -1.20
C THR A 202 -19.53 -12.61 -1.01
N ARG A 203 -20.17 -11.72 -1.78
CA ARG A 203 -19.97 -10.27 -1.69
C ARG A 203 -21.14 -9.45 -2.23
N ALA A 204 -21.48 -8.37 -1.55
CA ALA A 204 -22.36 -7.34 -2.07
C ALA A 204 -21.80 -5.96 -1.73
N ASP A 205 -21.57 -5.13 -2.75
CA ASP A 205 -21.22 -3.72 -2.60
C ASP A 205 -22.39 -2.87 -3.10
N VAL A 206 -22.90 -1.97 -2.26
CA VAL A 206 -24.02 -1.08 -2.57
C VAL A 206 -23.59 0.36 -2.29
N SER A 207 -23.71 1.24 -3.28
CA SER A 207 -23.39 2.67 -3.16
C SER A 207 -24.49 3.55 -3.76
N GLY A 208 -24.99 4.56 -3.05
CA GLY A 208 -25.99 5.48 -3.60
C GLY A 208 -27.34 4.81 -3.86
N LEU A 209 -27.88 4.11 -2.85
CA LEU A 209 -29.19 3.45 -2.90
C LEU A 209 -30.24 4.32 -2.20
N SER A 210 -31.34 4.64 -2.90
CA SER A 210 -32.50 5.33 -2.33
C SER A 210 -33.77 4.51 -2.50
N VAL A 211 -34.41 4.15 -1.38
CA VAL A 211 -35.72 3.50 -1.37
C VAL A 211 -36.75 4.37 -0.65
N SER A 212 -37.92 4.60 -1.26
CA SER A 212 -38.98 5.41 -0.64
C SER A 212 -40.38 4.85 -0.88
N ASN A 213 -41.33 5.13 0.02
CA ASN A 213 -42.75 4.81 -0.11
C ASN A 213 -43.01 3.30 -0.33
N VAL A 214 -42.60 2.47 0.64
CA VAL A 214 -42.84 1.03 0.60
C VAL A 214 -43.95 0.67 1.58
N SER A 215 -44.97 -0.06 1.13
CA SER A 215 -46.04 -0.52 2.01
C SER A 215 -46.57 -1.90 1.67
N GLY A 216 -47.16 -2.56 2.65
CA GLY A 216 -47.90 -3.82 2.48
C GLY A 216 -48.22 -4.44 3.81
N GLY A 217 -48.74 -5.67 3.87
CA GLY A 217 -48.97 -6.38 5.13
C GLY A 217 -47.75 -6.27 6.05
N SER A 218 -46.62 -6.85 5.62
CA SER A 218 -45.28 -6.48 6.08
C SER A 218 -44.60 -5.51 5.10
N ALA A 219 -43.61 -4.73 5.55
CA ALA A 219 -42.91 -3.79 4.66
C ALA A 219 -41.40 -3.74 4.93
N THR A 220 -40.56 -3.86 3.91
CA THR A 220 -39.10 -3.72 4.01
C THR A 220 -38.60 -2.70 3.00
N GLY A 221 -37.86 -1.67 3.43
CA GLY A 221 -37.25 -0.72 2.50
C GLY A 221 -36.17 -1.39 1.65
N ALA A 222 -35.03 -1.69 2.25
CA ALA A 222 -33.97 -2.45 1.62
C ALA A 222 -33.52 -3.62 2.50
N ARG A 223 -33.29 -4.77 1.88
CA ARG A 223 -32.75 -5.98 2.49
C ARG A 223 -31.57 -6.50 1.67
N VAL A 224 -30.37 -6.49 2.24
CA VAL A 224 -29.13 -6.96 1.60
C VAL A 224 -28.51 -8.05 2.47
N LEU A 225 -28.40 -9.26 1.94
CA LEU A 225 -28.04 -10.48 2.69
C LEU A 225 -26.83 -11.15 2.03
N VAL A 226 -25.80 -11.56 2.77
CA VAL A 226 -24.62 -12.30 2.26
C VAL A 226 -24.37 -13.54 3.12
N ALA A 227 -24.37 -14.74 2.52
CA ALA A 227 -24.45 -15.98 3.31
C ALA A 227 -23.21 -16.85 3.46
N ARG A 228 -22.22 -16.79 2.57
CA ARG A 228 -21.01 -17.61 2.72
C ARG A 228 -19.86 -16.79 3.28
N ASP A 229 -19.08 -17.41 4.15
CA ASP A 229 -17.79 -16.90 4.63
C ASP A 229 -16.95 -16.48 3.41
N GLY A 230 -16.69 -15.17 3.29
CA GLY A 230 -16.24 -14.52 2.06
C GLY A 230 -15.83 -13.06 2.31
N GLU A 231 -15.84 -12.24 1.25
CA GLU A 231 -15.33 -10.85 1.29
C GLU A 231 -16.24 -9.88 2.07
N GLY A 232 -17.50 -10.25 2.36
CA GLY A 232 -18.41 -9.49 3.24
C GLY A 232 -19.42 -8.60 2.50
N LEU A 233 -20.03 -7.67 3.25
CA LEU A 233 -21.00 -6.70 2.75
C LEU A 233 -20.50 -5.29 3.00
N SER A 234 -20.54 -4.44 1.97
CA SER A 234 -20.30 -2.99 2.09
C SER A 234 -21.51 -2.21 1.57
N ALA A 235 -22.09 -1.36 2.42
CA ALA A 235 -23.19 -0.47 2.08
C ALA A 235 -22.78 0.98 2.40
N VAL A 236 -22.71 1.82 1.38
CA VAL A 236 -22.30 3.22 1.49
C VAL A 236 -23.35 4.15 0.89
N ASP A 237 -23.72 5.23 1.57
CA ASP A 237 -24.72 6.19 1.06
C ASP A 237 -26.07 5.52 0.73
N VAL A 238 -26.69 4.92 1.75
CA VAL A 238 -27.94 4.14 1.63
C VAL A 238 -29.07 4.82 2.41
N SER A 239 -30.18 5.12 1.74
CA SER A 239 -31.36 5.71 2.36
C SER A 239 -32.63 4.91 2.16
N ALA A 240 -33.44 4.79 3.22
CA ALA A 240 -34.78 4.20 3.19
C ALA A 240 -35.78 5.11 3.89
N SER A 241 -36.83 5.57 3.20
CA SER A 241 -37.86 6.43 3.79
C SER A 241 -39.28 5.92 3.55
N ASP A 242 -40.21 6.28 4.44
CA ASP A 242 -41.65 6.00 4.28
C ASP A 242 -41.95 4.50 4.11
N VAL A 243 -41.46 3.68 5.03
CA VAL A 243 -41.70 2.22 5.04
C VAL A 243 -42.83 1.88 6.01
N LYS A 244 -43.94 1.34 5.50
CA LYS A 244 -45.18 1.17 6.28
C LYS A 244 -45.81 -0.21 6.15
N ALA A 245 -45.79 -0.97 7.23
CA ALA A 245 -46.62 -2.17 7.36
C ALA A 245 -48.09 -1.81 7.65
N LEU A 246 -49.01 -2.49 6.97
CA LEU A 246 -50.46 -2.31 7.05
C LEU A 246 -51.03 -3.45 7.90
N GLY A 247 -51.56 -3.11 9.08
CA GLY A 247 -52.18 -4.09 9.97
C GLY A 247 -51.28 -4.47 11.16
N THR A 248 -51.18 -5.77 11.47
CA THR A 248 -50.55 -6.29 12.70
C THR A 248 -49.12 -6.83 12.50
N GLU A 249 -48.54 -6.61 11.32
CA GLU A 249 -47.25 -7.16 10.92
C GLU A 249 -46.10 -6.15 11.09
N TRP A 250 -44.89 -6.58 10.74
CA TRP A 250 -43.65 -5.85 10.95
C TRP A 250 -43.20 -5.01 9.75
N SER A 251 -42.45 -3.95 10.02
CA SER A 251 -41.75 -3.16 9.02
C SER A 251 -40.29 -2.93 9.38
N VAL A 252 -39.42 -2.96 8.36
CA VAL A 252 -37.97 -2.71 8.50
C VAL A 252 -37.52 -1.68 7.46
N GLY A 253 -36.85 -0.61 7.89
CA GLY A 253 -36.28 0.37 6.97
C GLY A 253 -35.13 -0.22 6.15
N LEU A 254 -34.04 -0.58 6.84
CA LEU A 254 -32.85 -1.19 6.25
C LEU A 254 -32.48 -2.47 7.01
N LEU A 255 -32.33 -3.58 6.30
CA LEU A 255 -31.84 -4.85 6.82
C LEU A 255 -30.57 -5.23 6.06
N VAL A 256 -29.46 -5.32 6.77
CA VAL A 256 -28.17 -5.72 6.20
C VAL A 256 -27.60 -6.87 7.01
N ALA A 257 -27.33 -7.99 6.35
CA ALA A 257 -26.84 -9.19 7.02
C ALA A 257 -25.69 -9.81 6.23
N SER A 258 -24.64 -10.25 6.93
CA SER A 258 -23.49 -10.95 6.36
C SER A 258 -23.03 -12.03 7.32
N THR A 259 -22.74 -13.24 6.85
CA THR A 259 -22.00 -14.22 7.65
C THR A 259 -20.51 -13.88 7.75
N GLY A 260 -20.00 -13.04 6.85
CA GLY A 260 -18.65 -12.45 6.91
C GLY A 260 -18.61 -11.10 7.62
N ALA A 261 -17.66 -10.24 7.24
CA ALA A 261 -17.59 -8.86 7.71
C ALA A 261 -18.76 -8.01 7.15
N LEU A 262 -19.17 -6.99 7.90
CA LEU A 262 -20.26 -6.09 7.55
C LEU A 262 -19.84 -4.63 7.79
N GLN A 263 -19.93 -3.81 6.75
CA GLN A 263 -19.71 -2.36 6.84
C GLN A 263 -20.92 -1.59 6.30
N VAL A 264 -21.39 -0.63 7.08
CA VAL A 264 -22.48 0.28 6.71
C VAL A 264 -22.06 1.71 7.05
N ARG A 265 -21.95 2.58 6.05
CA ARG A 265 -21.47 3.95 6.23
C ARG A 265 -22.31 4.97 5.48
N GLY A 266 -22.68 6.08 6.11
CA GLY A 266 -23.50 7.11 5.45
C GLY A 266 -24.90 6.56 5.17
N PHE A 267 -25.69 6.31 6.19
CA PHE A 267 -27.04 5.78 6.01
C PHE A 267 -28.12 6.68 6.62
N THR A 268 -29.29 6.72 5.99
CA THR A 268 -30.43 7.52 6.46
C THR A 268 -31.71 6.69 6.41
N VAL A 269 -32.30 6.38 7.56
CA VAL A 269 -33.60 5.70 7.64
C VAL A 269 -34.62 6.63 8.28
N GLN A 270 -35.74 6.89 7.61
CA GLN A 270 -36.76 7.82 8.12
C GLN A 270 -38.18 7.31 7.96
N ARG A 271 -39.06 7.61 8.92
CA ARG A 271 -40.52 7.34 8.82
C ARG A 271 -40.84 5.86 8.58
N VAL A 272 -40.46 4.99 9.53
CA VAL A 272 -40.80 3.56 9.50
C VAL A 272 -41.99 3.29 10.42
N GLN A 273 -43.04 2.65 9.92
CA GLN A 273 -44.31 2.45 10.65
C GLN A 273 -44.81 1.01 10.54
N GLY A 274 -45.34 0.44 11.62
CA GLY A 274 -45.87 -0.92 11.62
C GLY A 274 -46.34 -1.37 13.00
N ALA A 275 -46.88 -2.59 13.15
CA ALA A 275 -47.16 -3.11 14.49
C ALA A 275 -45.86 -3.42 15.24
N PHE A 276 -44.86 -3.91 14.51
CA PHE A 276 -43.46 -3.97 14.92
C PHE A 276 -42.61 -3.18 13.91
N ALA A 277 -42.15 -1.98 14.27
CA ALA A 277 -41.37 -1.13 13.37
C ALA A 277 -39.88 -1.19 13.74
N LEU A 278 -39.01 -1.32 12.74
CA LEU A 278 -37.56 -1.37 12.94
C LEU A 278 -36.86 -0.46 11.92
N GLY A 279 -36.03 0.48 12.36
CA GLY A 279 -35.30 1.36 11.46
C GLY A 279 -34.18 0.63 10.71
N LEU A 280 -33.10 0.30 11.41
CA LEU A 280 -31.96 -0.44 10.86
C LEU A 280 -31.68 -1.74 11.62
N LEU A 281 -31.52 -2.86 10.91
CA LEU A 281 -31.04 -4.14 11.45
C LEU A 281 -29.76 -4.56 10.74
N ALA A 282 -28.64 -4.54 11.46
CA ALA A 282 -27.32 -5.00 10.99
C ALA A 282 -26.95 -6.31 11.68
N LEU A 283 -26.72 -7.37 10.90
CA LEU A 283 -26.32 -8.70 11.38
C LEU A 283 -24.96 -9.08 10.76
N GLY A 284 -23.96 -9.37 11.58
CA GLY A 284 -22.64 -9.77 11.09
C GLY A 284 -22.18 -11.05 11.76
N GLY A 285 -21.71 -12.03 10.99
CA GLY A 285 -21.06 -13.22 11.54
C GLY A 285 -19.61 -12.96 11.96
N ARG A 286 -18.97 -11.93 11.41
CA ARG A 286 -17.63 -11.44 11.80
C ARG A 286 -17.70 -9.98 12.28
N GLY A 287 -16.66 -9.16 12.05
CA GLY A 287 -16.62 -7.76 12.46
C GLY A 287 -17.72 -6.92 11.82
N ILE A 288 -18.29 -6.00 12.60
CA ILE A 288 -19.34 -5.08 12.16
C ILE A 288 -18.91 -3.66 12.42
N GLU A 289 -19.04 -2.81 11.40
CA GLU A 289 -18.80 -1.38 11.51
C GLU A 289 -19.98 -0.60 10.93
N ALA A 290 -20.65 0.18 11.78
CA ALA A 290 -21.71 1.11 11.40
C ALA A 290 -21.30 2.53 11.73
N THR A 291 -21.08 3.38 10.72
CA THR A 291 -20.52 4.73 10.92
C THR A 291 -21.29 5.81 10.16
N ILE A 292 -21.39 7.01 10.73
CA ILE A 292 -21.99 8.19 10.07
C ILE A 292 -23.42 7.87 9.59
N GLY A 293 -24.41 7.88 10.48
CA GLY A 293 -25.77 7.50 10.08
C GLY A 293 -26.87 8.13 10.92
N GLN A 294 -28.09 8.11 10.37
CA GLN A 294 -29.27 8.69 10.99
C GLN A 294 -30.47 7.74 10.87
N VAL A 295 -31.16 7.49 11.98
CA VAL A 295 -32.46 6.79 12.01
C VAL A 295 -33.47 7.66 12.74
N GLU A 296 -34.54 8.06 12.06
CA GLU A 296 -35.53 8.97 12.63
C GLU A 296 -36.98 8.50 12.35
N ASP A 297 -37.90 8.83 13.26
CA ASP A 297 -39.35 8.59 13.12
C ASP A 297 -39.71 7.11 12.93
N VAL A 298 -39.34 6.26 13.90
CA VAL A 298 -39.75 4.85 13.92
C VAL A 298 -40.96 4.67 14.85
N ALA A 299 -42.12 4.37 14.28
CA ALA A 299 -43.39 4.27 15.00
C ALA A 299 -44.01 2.86 14.93
N GLY A 300 -43.91 2.15 16.04
CA GLY A 300 -44.50 0.84 16.27
C GLY A 300 -45.92 0.90 16.87
N GLY A 301 -46.72 -0.12 16.63
CA GLY A 301 -47.98 -0.35 17.33
C GLY A 301 -47.71 -0.89 18.73
N SER A 302 -47.12 -2.08 18.81
CA SER A 302 -46.73 -2.71 20.08
C SER A 302 -45.22 -2.65 20.35
N ARG A 303 -44.40 -2.53 19.29
CA ARG A 303 -42.94 -2.68 19.35
C ARG A 303 -42.27 -1.74 18.37
N ALA A 304 -41.17 -1.11 18.77
CA ALA A 304 -40.40 -0.25 17.87
C ALA A 304 -38.91 -0.29 18.17
N THR A 305 -38.06 -0.40 17.15
CA THR A 305 -36.62 -0.26 17.33
C THR A 305 -36.03 0.73 16.35
N GLY A 306 -35.24 1.70 16.83
CA GLY A 306 -34.46 2.56 15.95
C GLY A 306 -33.43 1.75 15.18
N MET A 307 -32.40 1.27 15.87
CA MET A 307 -31.29 0.55 15.26
C MET A 307 -30.87 -0.66 16.11
N ARG A 308 -30.60 -1.79 15.46
CA ARG A 308 -30.01 -2.99 16.07
C ARG A 308 -28.75 -3.41 15.32
N VAL A 309 -27.65 -3.61 16.03
CA VAL A 309 -26.38 -4.11 15.52
C VAL A 309 -26.05 -5.38 16.28
N LEU A 310 -26.15 -6.53 15.61
CA LEU A 310 -26.05 -7.85 16.22
C LEU A 310 -24.88 -8.63 15.61
N GLY A 311 -23.82 -8.83 16.38
CA GLY A 311 -22.60 -9.56 16.03
C GLY A 311 -22.64 -11.02 16.50
N GLY A 312 -22.33 -11.93 15.59
CA GLY A 312 -22.20 -13.36 15.87
C GLY A 312 -21.00 -13.67 16.77
N PRO A 313 -20.79 -14.96 17.10
CA PRO A 313 -19.71 -15.41 17.98
C PRO A 313 -18.33 -15.33 17.28
N SER A 314 -17.82 -14.11 17.12
CA SER A 314 -16.52 -13.80 16.51
C SER A 314 -15.58 -13.14 17.53
N LEU A 315 -14.26 -13.16 17.30
CA LEU A 315 -13.33 -12.34 18.07
C LEU A 315 -13.10 -10.95 17.44
N GLU A 316 -13.67 -10.67 16.28
CA GLU A 316 -13.55 -9.36 15.64
C GLU A 316 -14.38 -8.29 16.36
N PRO A 317 -13.97 -7.00 16.28
CA PRO A 317 -14.64 -5.91 16.97
C PRO A 317 -16.00 -5.57 16.34
N VAL A 318 -16.86 -4.95 17.15
CA VAL A 318 -18.14 -4.37 16.73
C VAL A 318 -18.13 -2.89 17.06
N ALA A 319 -18.29 -2.03 16.07
CA ALA A 319 -18.23 -0.58 16.25
C ALA A 319 -19.47 0.13 15.68
N VAL A 320 -20.04 1.03 16.48
CA VAL A 320 -21.09 1.97 16.09
C VAL A 320 -20.58 3.38 16.41
N ARG A 321 -20.38 4.22 15.39
CA ARG A 321 -19.80 5.56 15.57
C ARG A 321 -20.56 6.63 14.80
N ASP A 322 -20.71 7.83 15.37
CA ASP A 322 -21.34 8.97 14.72
C ASP A 322 -22.76 8.65 14.20
N VAL A 323 -23.57 7.97 15.03
CA VAL A 323 -24.95 7.57 14.68
C VAL A 323 -25.98 8.32 15.52
N GLU A 324 -26.95 8.95 14.84
CA GLU A 324 -28.13 9.52 15.48
C GLU A 324 -29.33 8.56 15.37
N VAL A 325 -30.01 8.31 16.48
CA VAL A 325 -31.31 7.64 16.51
C VAL A 325 -32.31 8.53 17.23
N SER A 326 -33.37 8.94 16.54
CA SER A 326 -34.35 9.87 17.09
C SER A 326 -35.81 9.45 16.85
N ARG A 327 -36.68 9.84 17.78
CA ARG A 327 -38.14 9.76 17.66
C ARG A 327 -38.65 8.31 17.46
N VAL A 328 -38.26 7.41 18.36
CA VAL A 328 -38.73 6.01 18.38
C VAL A 328 -39.92 5.87 19.34
N SER A 329 -41.06 5.40 18.85
CA SER A 329 -42.29 5.27 19.65
C SER A 329 -43.03 3.96 19.43
N ALA A 330 -43.61 3.41 20.48
CA ALA A 330 -44.65 2.37 20.37
C ALA A 330 -45.60 2.40 21.57
N ALA A 331 -46.41 1.34 21.75
CA ALA A 331 -47.22 1.14 22.95
C ALA A 331 -46.43 1.40 24.25
N PRO A 332 -47.12 1.88 25.32
CA PRO A 332 -46.49 2.16 26.60
C PRO A 332 -45.62 1.01 27.11
N VAL A 333 -44.33 1.28 27.32
CA VAL A 333 -43.45 0.34 28.02
C VAL A 333 -43.61 0.53 29.53
N PRO A 334 -44.01 -0.51 30.29
CA PRO A 334 -44.08 -0.40 31.75
C PRO A 334 -42.72 0.00 32.32
N VAL A 335 -42.71 0.89 33.29
CA VAL A 335 -41.49 1.35 33.96
C VAL A 335 -40.69 0.20 34.59
N ALA A 336 -41.34 -0.91 34.96
CA ALA A 336 -40.69 -2.10 35.50
C ALA A 336 -40.27 -3.14 34.44
N ALA A 337 -40.58 -2.93 33.16
CA ALA A 337 -40.22 -3.86 32.09
C ALA A 337 -38.70 -3.86 31.87
N GLN A 338 -38.18 -5.03 31.52
CA GLN A 338 -36.79 -5.22 31.08
C GLN A 338 -36.78 -5.48 29.58
N PRO A 339 -35.72 -5.09 28.86
CA PRO A 339 -35.59 -5.38 27.45
C PRO A 339 -35.45 -6.89 27.23
N ALA A 340 -35.87 -7.30 26.03
CA ALA A 340 -35.87 -8.68 25.59
C ALA A 340 -34.45 -9.21 25.34
N SER A 341 -34.10 -10.35 25.94
CA SER A 341 -32.84 -11.07 25.69
C SER A 341 -32.93 -12.11 24.55
N THR A 342 -34.11 -12.31 23.96
CA THR A 342 -34.36 -13.34 22.92
C THR A 342 -33.68 -13.06 21.57
N TRP A 343 -33.15 -11.86 21.37
CA TRP A 343 -32.48 -11.46 20.14
C TRP A 343 -31.15 -12.18 19.89
N SER A 344 -30.47 -12.62 20.96
CA SER A 344 -29.20 -13.35 20.84
C SER A 344 -29.39 -14.78 20.34
N ASP A 345 -30.41 -15.49 20.84
CA ASP A 345 -30.81 -16.80 20.32
C ASP A 345 -31.32 -16.68 18.87
N TRP A 346 -32.11 -15.63 18.61
CA TRP A 346 -32.59 -15.33 17.26
C TRP A 346 -31.44 -15.02 16.30
N LEU A 347 -30.41 -14.29 16.72
CA LEU A 347 -29.23 -13.98 15.90
C LEU A 347 -28.53 -15.26 15.44
N THR A 348 -28.33 -16.21 16.35
CA THR A 348 -27.71 -17.49 16.01
C THR A 348 -28.55 -18.23 14.97
N ALA A 349 -29.87 -18.34 15.21
CA ALA A 349 -30.79 -18.94 14.24
C ALA A 349 -30.82 -18.17 12.91
N ALA A 350 -30.64 -16.85 12.92
CA ALA A 350 -30.64 -15.99 11.75
C ALA A 350 -29.38 -16.17 10.91
N LEU A 351 -28.21 -16.24 11.54
CA LEU A 351 -26.94 -16.52 10.88
C LEU A 351 -26.89 -17.96 10.34
N ASP A 352 -27.46 -18.94 11.05
CA ASP A 352 -27.59 -20.32 10.58
C ASP A 352 -28.54 -20.41 9.37
N ALA A 353 -29.70 -19.75 9.44
CA ALA A 353 -30.64 -19.68 8.32
C ALA A 353 -30.02 -18.99 7.10
N LEU A 354 -29.28 -17.90 7.34
CA LEU A 354 -28.53 -17.19 6.32
C LEU A 354 -27.48 -18.12 5.68
N SER A 355 -26.69 -18.83 6.48
CA SER A 355 -25.66 -19.78 6.01
C SER A 355 -26.22 -20.98 5.24
N ALA A 356 -27.41 -21.45 5.60
CA ALA A 356 -27.99 -22.68 5.06
C ALA A 356 -28.41 -22.56 3.59
N SER A 357 -29.00 -21.44 3.14
CA SER A 357 -29.38 -21.27 1.73
C SER A 357 -29.67 -19.82 1.35
N VAL A 358 -29.05 -19.36 0.25
CA VAL A 358 -29.41 -18.14 -0.53
C VAL A 358 -30.12 -18.49 -1.84
N VAL A 359 -30.29 -19.77 -2.14
CA VAL A 359 -31.05 -20.20 -3.32
C VAL A 359 -32.53 -20.19 -2.95
N GLY A 360 -33.26 -19.19 -3.46
CA GLY A 360 -34.68 -18.95 -3.14
C GLY A 360 -34.89 -17.77 -2.18
N PRO A 361 -36.14 -17.46 -1.78
CA PRO A 361 -36.40 -16.47 -0.73
C PRO A 361 -35.62 -16.86 0.52
N LEU A 362 -34.62 -16.07 0.89
CA LEU A 362 -33.94 -16.25 2.15
C LEU A 362 -34.87 -15.77 3.25
N THR A 363 -35.54 -16.72 3.89
CA THR A 363 -36.36 -16.44 5.05
C THR A 363 -35.47 -16.41 6.27
N LEU A 364 -35.13 -15.21 6.73
CA LEU A 364 -34.66 -15.06 8.10
C LEU A 364 -35.72 -15.66 9.04
N PRO A 365 -35.28 -16.24 10.18
CA PRO A 365 -36.22 -16.72 11.18
C PRO A 365 -37.18 -15.60 11.57
N VAL A 366 -38.40 -15.98 11.93
CA VAL A 366 -39.41 -15.03 12.39
C VAL A 366 -38.83 -14.23 13.56
N PHE A 367 -38.94 -12.90 13.49
CA PHE A 367 -38.49 -12.01 14.55
C PHE A 367 -39.07 -12.45 15.90
N PRO A 368 -38.30 -12.31 17.01
CA PRO A 368 -38.80 -12.68 18.32
C PRO A 368 -40.08 -11.90 18.65
N SER A 369 -41.01 -12.56 19.37
CA SER A 369 -42.34 -12.01 19.69
C SER A 369 -42.34 -10.97 20.81
N ASP A 370 -41.18 -10.56 21.30
CA ASP A 370 -41.05 -9.81 22.54
C ASP A 370 -41.45 -8.35 22.40
N ALA A 371 -42.14 -7.81 23.41
CA ALA A 371 -42.57 -6.43 23.46
C ALA A 371 -41.40 -5.49 23.83
N ASP A 372 -40.67 -4.98 22.84
CA ASP A 372 -39.55 -4.07 23.06
C ASP A 372 -39.67 -2.74 22.29
N VAL A 373 -39.34 -1.65 23.00
CA VAL A 373 -39.17 -0.32 22.41
C VAL A 373 -37.76 0.14 22.71
N VAL A 374 -36.89 0.17 21.71
CA VAL A 374 -35.45 0.42 21.89
C VAL A 374 -34.94 1.45 20.88
N GLY A 375 -34.12 2.40 21.32
CA GLY A 375 -33.42 3.32 20.42
C GLY A 375 -32.33 2.58 19.65
N LEU A 376 -31.21 2.35 20.34
CA LEU A 376 -30.05 1.63 19.82
C LEU A 376 -29.84 0.34 20.63
N HIS A 377 -29.72 -0.78 19.93
CA HIS A 377 -29.32 -2.06 20.52
C HIS A 377 -28.02 -2.54 19.87
N VAL A 378 -26.99 -2.82 20.67
CA VAL A 378 -25.73 -3.43 20.20
C VAL A 378 -25.48 -4.71 20.98
N ALA A 379 -25.49 -5.86 20.31
CA ALA A 379 -25.24 -7.14 20.94
C ALA A 379 -24.17 -7.92 20.18
N ALA A 380 -23.18 -8.46 20.88
CA ALA A 380 -22.24 -9.42 20.30
C ALA A 380 -21.72 -10.41 21.37
N PRO A 381 -22.63 -11.12 22.06
CA PRO A 381 -22.26 -11.93 23.22
C PRO A 381 -21.39 -13.13 22.81
N LEU A 382 -20.24 -13.27 23.46
CA LEU A 382 -19.44 -14.51 23.41
C LEU A 382 -19.87 -15.45 24.53
N GLY A 383 -20.39 -16.62 24.16
CA GLY A 383 -20.82 -17.66 25.10
C GLY A 383 -19.71 -18.67 25.38
N GLY A 384 -19.38 -18.87 26.66
CA GLY A 384 -18.45 -19.89 27.13
C GLY A 384 -16.96 -19.50 27.10
N LEU A 385 -16.15 -20.17 27.93
CA LEU A 385 -14.70 -19.93 28.04
C LEU A 385 -13.90 -20.57 26.89
N GLU A 386 -14.44 -21.59 26.23
CA GLU A 386 -13.74 -22.36 25.19
C GLU A 386 -13.24 -21.53 23.99
N PRO A 387 -14.01 -20.57 23.41
CA PRO A 387 -13.53 -19.73 22.31
C PRO A 387 -12.39 -18.78 22.69
N VAL A 388 -12.33 -18.37 23.97
CA VAL A 388 -11.39 -17.36 24.49
C VAL A 388 -10.03 -17.99 24.82
N LEU A 389 -10.00 -19.26 25.22
CA LEU A 389 -8.76 -19.94 25.63
C LEU A 389 -7.86 -20.36 24.45
N ASP A 390 -8.44 -20.62 23.28
CA ASP A 390 -7.70 -21.19 22.14
C ASP A 390 -7.35 -20.17 21.03
N VAL A 391 -7.94 -18.96 21.00
CA VAL A 391 -7.96 -18.14 19.75
C VAL A 391 -7.58 -16.64 19.95
N GLY A 392 -7.42 -16.15 21.18
CA GLY A 392 -6.93 -14.78 21.47
C GLY A 392 -7.91 -13.89 22.23
N THR A 393 -7.54 -12.63 22.46
CA THR A 393 -8.36 -11.64 23.18
C THR A 393 -9.56 -11.22 22.31
N PRO A 394 -10.81 -11.33 22.80
CA PRO A 394 -11.98 -10.83 22.09
C PRO A 394 -11.87 -9.34 21.76
N GLY A 395 -12.21 -8.99 20.53
CA GLY A 395 -12.36 -7.60 20.10
C GLY A 395 -13.43 -6.88 20.90
N GLU A 396 -13.25 -5.58 21.07
CA GLU A 396 -14.14 -4.72 21.83
C GLU A 396 -15.47 -4.46 21.11
N ILE A 397 -16.50 -4.12 21.89
CA ILE A 397 -17.73 -3.47 21.40
C ILE A 397 -17.59 -1.97 21.66
N ALA A 398 -17.64 -1.13 20.63
CA ALA A 398 -17.53 0.32 20.75
C ALA A 398 -18.82 1.01 20.30
N VAL A 399 -19.37 1.86 21.17
CA VAL A 399 -20.45 2.81 20.86
C VAL A 399 -19.94 4.21 21.16
N GLU A 400 -19.60 4.96 20.11
CA GLU A 400 -18.90 6.24 20.24
C GLU A 400 -19.63 7.36 19.48
N ASP A 401 -19.69 8.56 20.04
CA ASP A 401 -20.20 9.74 19.33
C ASP A 401 -21.64 9.58 18.81
N CYS A 402 -22.45 8.78 19.51
CA CYS A 402 -23.85 8.51 19.15
C CYS A 402 -24.83 9.43 19.88
N SER A 403 -25.95 9.77 19.25
CA SER A 403 -26.99 10.61 19.83
C SER A 403 -28.36 9.93 19.79
N LEU A 404 -29.02 9.80 20.94
CA LEU A 404 -30.28 9.07 21.12
C LEU A 404 -31.37 10.01 21.63
N PHE A 405 -32.31 10.41 20.76
CA PHE A 405 -33.30 11.45 21.09
C PHE A 405 -34.72 10.91 21.10
N VAL A 406 -35.44 11.13 22.20
CA VAL A 406 -36.90 10.96 22.29
C VAL A 406 -37.35 9.55 21.95
N ILE A 407 -37.31 8.66 22.95
CA ILE A 407 -37.59 7.23 22.79
C ILE A 407 -38.61 6.80 23.84
N THR A 408 -39.76 6.26 23.44
CA THR A 408 -40.83 5.91 24.42
C THR A 408 -40.55 4.65 25.25
N GLY A 409 -39.35 4.09 25.17
CA GLY A 409 -38.88 2.92 25.92
C GLY A 409 -37.42 3.06 26.35
N THR A 410 -36.59 2.12 25.93
CA THR A 410 -35.15 2.03 26.19
C THR A 410 -34.34 2.90 25.25
N ALA A 411 -33.46 3.77 25.75
CA ALA A 411 -32.57 4.52 24.86
C ALA A 411 -31.46 3.62 24.27
N LEU A 412 -30.63 3.02 25.13
CA LEU A 412 -29.51 2.16 24.74
C LEU A 412 -29.62 0.77 25.37
N GLN A 413 -29.52 -0.29 24.58
CA GLN A 413 -29.33 -1.66 25.03
C GLN A 413 -27.97 -2.15 24.53
N LEU A 414 -27.14 -2.73 25.41
CA LEU A 414 -25.84 -3.29 25.06
C LEU A 414 -25.62 -4.65 25.72
N GLU A 415 -25.29 -5.66 24.92
CA GLU A 415 -25.07 -7.05 25.35
C GLU A 415 -23.72 -7.58 24.82
N GLY A 416 -22.69 -7.56 25.67
CA GLY A 416 -21.33 -7.96 25.30
C GLY A 416 -20.91 -9.36 25.76
N GLY A 417 -21.63 -9.98 26.69
CA GLY A 417 -21.19 -11.26 27.28
C GLY A 417 -19.78 -11.12 27.89
N LEU A 418 -18.84 -11.98 27.47
CA LEU A 418 -17.43 -11.99 27.92
C LEU A 418 -16.53 -10.89 27.30
N ARG A 419 -17.08 -9.98 26.49
CA ARG A 419 -16.30 -8.92 25.84
C ARG A 419 -16.11 -7.69 26.71
N THR A 420 -15.10 -6.90 26.38
CA THR A 420 -15.01 -5.50 26.80
C THR A 420 -15.92 -4.63 25.93
N ALA A 421 -16.68 -3.74 26.56
CA ALA A 421 -17.54 -2.78 25.87
C ALA A 421 -17.20 -1.35 26.29
N LEU A 422 -17.07 -0.46 25.31
CA LEU A 422 -16.81 0.96 25.45
C LEU A 422 -18.03 1.75 24.97
N VAL A 423 -18.61 2.56 25.85
CA VAL A 423 -19.61 3.57 25.48
C VAL A 423 -19.03 4.94 25.80
N ARG A 424 -18.78 5.75 24.77
CA ARG A 424 -18.04 7.00 24.89
C ARG A 424 -18.68 8.14 24.10
N ARG A 425 -18.63 9.37 24.63
CA ARG A 425 -19.15 10.59 23.96
C ARG A 425 -20.58 10.44 23.41
N THR A 426 -21.36 9.56 24.01
CA THR A 426 -22.73 9.28 23.60
C THR A 426 -23.66 10.20 24.38
N GLU A 427 -24.83 10.51 23.84
CA GLU A 427 -25.86 11.25 24.53
C GLU A 427 -27.23 10.59 24.37
N ALA A 428 -28.04 10.60 25.44
CA ALA A 428 -29.40 10.07 25.44
C ALA A 428 -30.36 11.04 26.13
N TRP A 429 -31.46 11.35 25.45
CA TRP A 429 -32.36 12.43 25.84
C TRP A 429 -33.79 11.94 25.77
N THR A 430 -34.53 12.04 26.88
CA THR A 430 -35.96 11.76 26.92
C THR A 430 -36.31 10.31 26.59
N SER A 431 -36.28 9.45 27.59
CA SER A 431 -36.82 8.10 27.44
C SER A 431 -37.44 7.56 28.73
N VAL A 432 -38.19 6.46 28.63
CA VAL A 432 -38.68 5.78 29.85
C VAL A 432 -37.49 5.20 30.60
N HIS A 433 -36.56 4.57 29.87
CA HIS A 433 -35.36 3.96 30.43
C HIS A 433 -34.12 4.45 29.70
N ALA A 434 -33.17 4.97 30.46
CA ALA A 434 -31.87 5.42 29.97
C ALA A 434 -31.06 4.32 29.26
N GLY A 435 -31.16 3.07 29.70
CA GLY A 435 -30.51 1.95 29.04
C GLY A 435 -30.18 0.76 29.93
N TRP A 436 -29.84 -0.36 29.29
CA TRP A 436 -29.36 -1.59 29.91
C TRP A 436 -28.04 -2.01 29.24
N LEU A 437 -26.96 -2.06 30.01
CA LEU A 437 -25.63 -2.31 29.47
C LEU A 437 -24.96 -3.43 30.27
N GLN A 438 -24.52 -4.48 29.58
CA GLN A 438 -23.91 -5.67 30.15
C GLN A 438 -22.68 -6.08 29.32
N ALA A 439 -21.55 -6.30 29.99
CA ALA A 439 -20.30 -6.77 29.40
C ALA A 439 -19.36 -7.23 30.54
N GLU A 440 -18.34 -8.04 30.25
CA GLU A 440 -17.33 -8.46 31.23
C GLU A 440 -16.62 -7.24 31.84
N GLN A 441 -16.25 -6.30 30.97
CA GLN A 441 -15.70 -5.01 31.34
C GLN A 441 -16.44 -3.91 30.58
N LEU A 442 -17.14 -3.04 31.30
CA LEU A 442 -17.89 -1.94 30.75
C LEU A 442 -17.19 -0.61 31.08
N LEU A 443 -16.73 0.09 30.05
CA LEU A 443 -16.15 1.42 30.15
C LEU A 443 -17.16 2.46 29.66
N LEU A 444 -17.65 3.28 30.58
CA LEU A 444 -18.56 4.40 30.31
C LEU A 444 -17.79 5.71 30.44
N ALA A 445 -17.79 6.54 29.42
CA ALA A 445 -17.02 7.78 29.44
C ALA A 445 -17.75 8.91 28.72
N GLN A 446 -17.74 10.12 29.28
CA GLN A 446 -18.19 11.32 28.56
C GLN A 446 -19.65 11.24 28.12
N LEU A 447 -20.51 10.66 28.96
CA LEU A 447 -21.92 10.42 28.66
C LEU A 447 -22.80 11.60 29.08
N THR A 448 -23.80 11.96 28.26
CA THR A 448 -24.83 12.95 28.63
C THR A 448 -26.23 12.36 28.62
N TRP A 449 -26.76 12.04 29.80
CA TRP A 449 -28.06 11.38 29.99
C TRP A 449 -29.03 12.36 30.64
N HIS A 450 -30.14 12.64 29.95
CA HIS A 450 -31.05 13.69 30.36
C HIS A 450 -32.51 13.29 30.21
N ARG A 451 -33.29 13.55 31.26
CA ARG A 451 -34.74 13.44 31.29
C ARG A 451 -35.23 12.02 31.06
N HIS A 452 -34.89 11.11 31.97
CA HIS A 452 -35.32 9.71 31.90
C HIS A 452 -36.18 9.31 33.11
N ALA A 453 -37.20 8.46 32.90
CA ALA A 453 -38.02 7.97 34.01
C ALA A 453 -37.25 6.98 34.91
N GLN A 454 -36.33 6.21 34.32
CA GLN A 454 -35.34 5.40 35.02
C GLN A 454 -33.95 5.60 34.41
N GLY A 455 -32.92 5.59 35.27
CA GLY A 455 -31.51 5.64 34.88
C GLY A 455 -30.98 4.33 34.30
N LEU A 456 -29.67 4.26 34.10
CA LEU A 456 -29.01 3.11 33.48
C LEU A 456 -29.08 1.86 34.39
N ARG A 457 -29.19 0.68 33.81
CA ARG A 457 -29.01 -0.59 34.52
C ARG A 457 -27.75 -1.27 34.00
N LEU A 458 -26.82 -1.58 34.90
CA LEU A 458 -25.45 -1.97 34.54
C LEU A 458 -25.09 -3.35 35.12
N GLY A 459 -24.58 -4.24 34.27
CA GLY A 459 -24.00 -5.53 34.66
C GLY A 459 -24.83 -6.76 34.28
N PRO A 460 -24.38 -7.98 34.66
CA PRO A 460 -23.19 -8.27 35.48
C PRO A 460 -21.86 -7.93 34.79
N GLY A 461 -20.78 -7.77 35.58
CA GLY A 461 -19.43 -7.45 35.11
C GLY A 461 -18.74 -6.31 35.87
N GLU A 462 -17.50 -5.99 35.49
CA GLU A 462 -16.75 -4.85 36.01
C GLU A 462 -17.15 -3.56 35.29
N ILE A 463 -17.56 -2.53 36.03
CA ILE A 463 -17.95 -1.24 35.47
C ILE A 463 -16.96 -0.16 35.89
N ARG A 464 -16.52 0.61 34.90
CA ARG A 464 -15.74 1.84 35.09
C ARG A 464 -16.44 2.99 34.40
N ALA A 465 -16.82 4.01 35.14
CA ALA A 465 -17.54 5.16 34.62
C ALA A 465 -16.77 6.46 34.90
N TYR A 466 -16.61 7.30 33.88
CA TYR A 466 -15.84 8.55 33.93
C TYR A 466 -16.65 9.69 33.31
N ASP A 467 -16.51 10.89 33.85
CA ASP A 467 -16.93 12.15 33.21
C ASP A 467 -18.33 12.14 32.61
N SER A 468 -19.31 11.66 33.38
CA SER A 468 -20.66 11.43 32.88
C SER A 468 -21.70 12.22 33.65
N LEU A 469 -22.66 12.77 32.92
CA LEU A 469 -23.67 13.70 33.40
C LEU A 469 -25.07 13.08 33.32
N PHE A 470 -25.74 12.99 34.46
CA PHE A 470 -27.09 12.43 34.60
C PHE A 470 -28.04 13.45 35.20
N THR A 471 -29.05 13.87 34.44
CA THR A 471 -29.90 15.00 34.84
C THR A 471 -31.36 14.77 34.54
N ALA A 472 -32.24 15.36 35.36
CA ALA A 472 -33.68 15.15 35.25
C ALA A 472 -34.09 13.65 35.25
N ILE A 473 -33.35 12.80 35.99
CA ILE A 473 -33.68 11.38 36.15
C ILE A 473 -34.66 11.26 37.31
N VAL A 474 -35.84 10.65 37.09
CA VAL A 474 -36.87 10.50 38.14
C VAL A 474 -36.45 9.48 39.20
N GLY A 475 -35.75 8.41 38.79
CA GLY A 475 -35.16 7.39 39.65
C GLY A 475 -33.67 7.60 39.93
N ALA A 476 -32.97 6.53 40.33
CA ALA A 476 -31.52 6.55 40.46
C ALA A 476 -30.83 6.76 39.08
N PRO A 477 -29.72 7.52 38.99
CA PRO A 477 -29.02 7.75 37.73
C PRO A 477 -28.48 6.47 37.07
N PHE A 478 -27.99 5.53 37.87
CA PHE A 478 -27.88 4.13 37.48
C PHE A 478 -28.14 3.18 38.65
N VAL A 479 -28.42 1.92 38.31
CA VAL A 479 -28.59 0.78 39.21
C VAL A 479 -27.63 -0.32 38.76
N LEU A 480 -26.87 -0.87 39.70
CA LEU A 480 -25.98 -2.02 39.47
C LEU A 480 -26.79 -3.31 39.63
N GLU A 481 -26.70 -4.22 38.66
CA GLU A 481 -27.31 -5.55 38.74
C GLU A 481 -26.54 -6.46 39.72
N THR A 482 -27.12 -7.62 40.03
CA THR A 482 -26.43 -8.67 40.78
C THR A 482 -25.13 -9.05 40.07
N ASP A 483 -24.04 -9.22 40.83
CA ASP A 483 -22.69 -9.53 40.31
C ASP A 483 -22.06 -8.42 39.44
N ALA A 484 -22.59 -7.20 39.51
CA ALA A 484 -21.96 -6.00 38.95
C ALA A 484 -21.06 -5.33 40.00
N GLU A 485 -19.82 -5.01 39.62
CA GLU A 485 -18.87 -4.29 40.48
C GLU A 485 -18.48 -2.95 39.84
N LEU A 486 -18.81 -1.85 40.50
CA LEU A 486 -18.35 -0.52 40.10
C LEU A 486 -16.92 -0.30 40.62
N SER A 487 -15.92 -0.60 39.81
CA SER A 487 -14.52 -0.54 40.20
C SER A 487 -13.92 0.87 40.11
N ALA A 488 -14.48 1.74 39.26
CA ALA A 488 -14.10 3.15 39.16
C ALA A 488 -15.29 4.06 38.80
N SER A 489 -15.39 5.21 39.46
CA SER A 489 -16.47 6.19 39.23
C SER A 489 -16.05 7.66 39.46
N PRO A 490 -14.89 8.12 38.97
CA PRO A 490 -14.54 9.53 39.10
C PRO A 490 -15.51 10.40 38.30
N SER A 491 -15.86 11.55 38.88
CA SER A 491 -16.47 12.64 38.11
C SER A 491 -17.80 12.27 37.46
N LEU A 492 -18.60 11.49 38.20
CA LEU A 492 -19.99 11.24 37.88
C LEU A 492 -20.85 12.31 38.52
N PHE A 493 -21.71 12.92 37.72
CA PHE A 493 -22.50 14.06 38.11
C PHE A 493 -23.99 13.72 38.03
N ALA A 494 -24.71 13.87 39.13
CA ALA A 494 -26.16 13.72 39.13
C ALA A 494 -26.91 14.71 40.02
N GLN A 495 -28.08 15.14 39.56
CA GLN A 495 -28.97 16.00 40.34
C GLN A 495 -29.65 15.19 41.45
N GLY A 496 -29.42 15.55 42.72
CA GLY A 496 -30.12 14.96 43.88
C GLY A 496 -29.76 13.51 44.21
N ALA A 497 -28.62 12.99 43.71
CA ALA A 497 -28.14 11.64 44.02
C ALA A 497 -26.97 11.66 45.02
N GLY A 498 -26.83 10.60 45.83
CA GLY A 498 -25.70 10.40 46.74
C GLY A 498 -24.50 9.70 46.07
N PRO A 499 -23.41 9.42 46.82
CA PRO A 499 -22.23 8.72 46.30
C PRO A 499 -22.58 7.44 45.53
N PRO A 500 -21.91 7.13 44.39
CA PRO A 500 -20.66 7.74 43.90
C PRO A 500 -20.85 9.06 43.14
N PHE A 501 -22.08 9.55 42.99
CA PHE A 501 -22.35 10.79 42.27
C PHE A 501 -21.97 12.02 43.10
N LEU A 502 -21.33 12.97 42.44
CA LEU A 502 -21.13 14.31 42.94
C LEU A 502 -22.43 15.09 42.78
N GLU A 503 -22.87 15.77 43.84
CA GLU A 503 -24.08 16.57 43.81
C GLU A 503 -23.91 17.71 42.79
N VAL A 504 -24.90 17.84 41.93
CA VAL A 504 -24.93 18.89 40.91
C VAL A 504 -26.02 19.88 41.24
N GLY A 505 -25.65 21.16 41.38
CA GLY A 505 -26.61 22.26 41.44
C GLY A 505 -27.40 22.41 40.13
N PRO A 506 -28.22 23.45 39.96
CA PRO A 506 -28.84 23.75 38.66
C PRO A 506 -27.73 23.93 37.61
N LEU A 507 -27.72 23.04 36.63
CA LEU A 507 -26.71 23.02 35.58
C LEU A 507 -26.89 24.19 34.63
N PRO A 508 -25.82 24.90 34.27
CA PRO A 508 -25.91 26.04 33.39
C PRO A 508 -25.96 25.55 31.96
N TYR A 509 -27.01 24.84 31.56
CA TYR A 509 -27.18 24.41 30.18
C TYR A 509 -27.55 25.61 29.30
N ARG A 510 -27.14 25.62 28.02
CA ARG A 510 -27.56 26.66 27.06
C ARG A 510 -29.08 26.69 26.91
N THR A 511 -29.72 25.52 26.81
CA THR A 511 -31.18 25.39 26.84
C THR A 511 -31.53 24.03 27.44
N PRO A 512 -31.73 23.92 28.78
CA PRO A 512 -31.91 22.64 29.46
C PRO A 512 -33.17 21.85 29.08
N GLY A 513 -34.13 22.48 28.38
CA GLY A 513 -35.46 21.90 28.19
C GLY A 513 -36.27 21.82 29.50
N ALA A 514 -37.46 21.22 29.42
CA ALA A 514 -38.28 20.97 30.60
C ALA A 514 -37.63 19.89 31.51
N PRO A 515 -37.54 20.11 32.84
CA PRO A 515 -36.83 19.21 33.76
C PRO A 515 -37.63 17.95 34.14
N GLU A 516 -38.88 17.84 33.69
CA GLU A 516 -39.76 16.70 33.98
C GLU A 516 -39.90 15.83 32.74
N VAL A 517 -39.97 14.51 32.95
CA VAL A 517 -40.28 13.57 31.87
C VAL A 517 -41.70 13.87 31.36
N PRO A 518 -41.88 14.19 30.07
CA PRO A 518 -43.20 14.55 29.53
C PRO A 518 -44.22 13.43 29.77
N PRO A 519 -45.40 13.72 30.35
CA PRO A 519 -46.41 12.69 30.65
C PRO A 519 -46.86 11.88 29.43
N VAL A 520 -46.82 12.50 28.24
CA VAL A 520 -47.17 11.86 26.96
C VAL A 520 -46.28 10.66 26.61
N LEU A 521 -45.04 10.64 27.12
CA LEU A 521 -44.09 9.54 26.92
C LEU A 521 -44.61 8.22 27.52
N PHE A 522 -45.24 8.28 28.70
CA PHE A 522 -45.81 7.11 29.37
C PHE A 522 -47.08 6.57 28.70
N THR A 523 -47.67 7.33 27.78
CA THR A 523 -48.77 6.87 26.94
C THR A 523 -48.30 6.36 25.58
N GLY A 524 -46.99 6.21 25.38
CA GLY A 524 -46.40 5.80 24.09
C GLY A 524 -46.38 6.90 23.04
N GLY A 525 -46.73 8.14 23.44
CA GLY A 525 -46.77 9.28 22.55
C GLY A 525 -45.45 10.04 22.56
N LEU A 526 -45.05 10.53 21.38
CA LEU A 526 -43.88 11.39 21.26
C LEU A 526 -44.19 12.79 21.81
N PRO A 527 -43.33 13.37 22.66
CA PRO A 527 -43.43 14.77 23.04
C PRO A 527 -43.24 15.68 21.83
N LEU A 528 -43.75 16.92 21.94
CA LEU A 528 -43.46 17.94 20.94
C LEU A 528 -41.94 18.16 20.85
N PRO A 529 -41.40 18.43 19.66
CA PRO A 529 -40.00 18.78 19.52
C PRO A 529 -39.70 20.00 20.39
N GLU A 530 -38.79 19.84 21.34
CA GLU A 530 -38.26 20.94 22.13
C GLU A 530 -36.83 21.21 21.67
N THR A 531 -36.49 22.49 21.51
CA THR A 531 -35.09 22.88 21.34
C THR A 531 -34.40 22.68 22.68
N VAL A 532 -33.68 21.57 22.81
CA VAL A 532 -32.87 21.27 23.98
C VAL A 532 -31.41 21.37 23.53
N ASP A 533 -30.59 22.05 24.33
CA ASP A 533 -29.16 22.24 24.11
C ASP A 533 -28.48 22.04 25.47
N LEU A 534 -28.09 20.80 25.72
CA LEU A 534 -27.44 20.37 26.97
C LEU A 534 -25.94 20.65 26.97
N ARG A 535 -25.43 21.43 26.03
CA ARG A 535 -24.07 21.95 26.14
C ARG A 535 -24.01 22.87 27.36
N LEU A 536 -22.98 22.68 28.16
CA LEU A 536 -22.74 23.51 29.33
C LEU A 536 -22.40 24.92 28.85
N VAL A 537 -22.92 25.92 29.54
CA VAL A 537 -22.49 27.31 29.39
C VAL A 537 -21.04 27.36 29.89
N PRO A 538 -20.14 28.05 29.16
CA PRO A 538 -18.76 28.25 29.61
C PRO A 538 -18.67 28.69 31.08
N ASP A 539 -17.62 28.26 31.79
CA ASP A 539 -17.29 28.56 33.20
C ASP A 539 -18.03 27.77 34.30
N ALA A 540 -18.83 26.77 33.95
CA ALA A 540 -19.49 25.89 34.92
C ALA A 540 -18.48 25.15 35.84
N ALA A 541 -18.73 25.11 37.16
CA ALA A 541 -17.88 24.41 38.13
C ALA A 541 -17.64 22.92 37.81
N ILE A 542 -18.54 22.31 37.05
CA ILE A 542 -18.56 20.90 36.69
C ILE A 542 -17.48 20.52 35.66
N SER A 543 -17.11 21.44 34.76
CA SER A 543 -16.07 21.21 33.74
C SER A 543 -14.68 21.05 34.36
N ARG A 544 -14.43 21.69 35.51
CA ARG A 544 -13.17 21.60 36.27
C ARG A 544 -13.04 20.32 37.11
N ALA A 545 -14.12 19.56 37.26
CA ALA A 545 -14.15 18.33 38.01
C ALA A 545 -14.06 17.08 37.12
N ALA A 546 -13.98 17.24 35.79
CA ALA A 546 -13.76 16.14 34.85
C ALA A 546 -12.34 15.55 34.98
N VAL A 547 -12.20 14.24 34.76
CA VAL A 547 -10.99 13.44 34.98
C VAL A 547 -10.67 12.65 33.70
N PRO A 548 -9.42 12.70 33.20
CA PRO A 548 -9.04 12.01 31.96
C PRO A 548 -9.40 10.52 32.00
N VAL A 549 -9.97 10.06 30.88
CA VAL A 549 -10.39 8.66 30.70
C VAL A 549 -9.14 7.80 30.50
N PRO A 550 -9.00 6.65 31.19
CA PRO A 550 -7.89 5.74 30.98
C PRO A 550 -7.80 5.26 29.51
N GLY A 551 -6.63 5.40 28.89
CA GLY A 551 -6.39 5.03 27.48
C GLY A 551 -6.20 6.22 26.54
N ASP A 552 -6.58 7.43 26.97
CA ASP A 552 -6.34 8.64 26.19
C ASP A 552 -4.86 9.03 26.24
N GLY A 553 -4.24 9.15 25.05
CA GLY A 553 -2.89 9.68 24.92
C GLY A 553 -2.84 11.18 25.23
N PRO A 554 -1.65 11.77 25.45
CA PRO A 554 -1.50 13.20 25.74
C PRO A 554 -1.85 14.15 24.56
N ARG A 555 -2.50 13.65 23.51
CA ARG A 555 -2.86 14.35 22.27
C ARG A 555 -4.36 14.66 22.12
N ASP A 556 -5.24 14.17 23.00
CA ASP A 556 -6.67 14.51 22.93
C ASP A 556 -6.95 15.72 23.85
N PRO A 557 -7.20 16.92 23.32
CA PRO A 557 -7.30 18.13 24.13
C PRO A 557 -8.73 18.27 24.64
N ALA A 558 -8.90 17.99 25.93
CA ALA A 558 -10.05 18.25 26.80
C ALA A 558 -10.94 17.04 27.12
N PRO A 559 -11.21 16.79 28.42
CA PRO A 559 -12.28 15.89 28.83
C PRO A 559 -13.64 16.45 28.40
N PHE A 560 -14.41 15.68 27.64
CA PHE A 560 -15.70 16.07 27.09
C PHE A 560 -16.79 16.08 28.17
N VAL A 561 -17.36 17.25 28.47
CA VAL A 561 -18.79 17.38 28.81
C VAL A 561 -19.32 18.66 28.13
N GLY A 562 -19.95 18.51 26.95
CA GLY A 562 -20.72 19.53 26.25
C GLY A 562 -20.00 20.83 25.82
N ALA A 563 -19.35 20.79 24.65
CA ALA A 563 -18.81 21.90 23.82
C ALA A 563 -17.93 22.99 24.45
N TRP A 564 -16.82 23.30 23.77
CA TRP A 564 -15.90 24.38 24.12
C TRP A 564 -16.56 25.77 24.05
N ALA A 565 -16.09 26.68 24.92
CA ALA A 565 -16.05 28.11 24.59
C ALA A 565 -14.77 28.77 25.13
N PRO A 566 -14.29 29.80 24.42
CA PRO A 566 -12.96 30.35 24.54
C PRO A 566 -12.90 31.36 25.71
N ASP A 567 -11.70 31.59 26.21
CA ASP A 567 -11.32 32.73 27.05
C ASP A 567 -11.38 32.52 28.59
N VAL A 568 -10.22 32.14 29.15
CA VAL A 568 -9.61 32.59 30.43
C VAL A 568 -9.77 31.77 31.74
N VAL A 569 -8.73 30.95 32.01
CA VAL A 569 -7.84 30.76 33.21
C VAL A 569 -8.39 30.60 34.66
N PRO A 570 -8.01 29.49 35.35
CA PRO A 570 -7.71 29.53 36.80
C PRO A 570 -6.51 28.68 37.32
N GLY A 571 -5.66 29.27 38.17
CA GLY A 571 -5.34 28.72 39.52
C GLY A 571 -3.87 28.50 39.91
N CYS A 572 -3.25 27.45 39.38
CA CYS A 572 -1.80 27.14 39.22
C CYS A 572 -1.76 25.70 38.64
N ASP A 573 -2.27 25.40 37.44
CA ASP A 573 -2.33 26.12 36.13
C ASP A 573 -1.23 25.63 35.18
N VAL A 574 -1.34 24.37 34.72
CA VAL A 574 -0.46 23.81 33.67
C VAL A 574 -1.26 22.93 32.70
N ARG A 575 -2.04 23.56 31.80
CA ARG A 575 -2.12 23.29 30.34
C ARG A 575 -3.44 23.81 29.72
N ASP A 576 -3.33 24.76 28.78
CA ASP A 576 -3.97 24.81 27.44
C ASP A 576 -3.19 25.84 26.56
N PRO A 577 -3.13 25.84 25.19
CA PRO A 577 -4.27 26.11 24.27
C PRO A 577 -4.29 25.50 22.81
N GLN A 578 -5.50 25.06 22.39
CA GLN A 578 -6.23 25.18 21.07
C GLN A 578 -5.76 24.57 19.71
N PRO A 579 -6.72 24.12 18.84
CA PRO A 579 -7.16 24.96 17.69
C PRO A 579 -8.66 24.87 17.22
N ARG A 580 -9.16 26.05 16.79
CA ARG A 580 -10.06 26.49 15.67
C ARG A 580 -11.37 25.78 15.24
N ALA A 581 -12.27 26.64 14.76
CA ALA A 581 -13.69 26.45 14.43
C ALA A 581 -13.99 25.66 13.13
N PHE A 582 -15.02 24.79 13.20
CA PHE A 582 -15.64 24.20 12.02
C PHE A 582 -16.52 25.22 11.28
N LEU A 583 -16.25 25.37 9.98
CA LEU A 583 -17.08 26.09 9.01
C LEU A 583 -18.33 25.27 8.69
N ALA A 584 -19.46 25.94 8.57
CA ALA A 584 -20.67 25.38 7.97
C ALA A 584 -20.41 24.98 6.50
N ALA A 585 -20.91 23.82 6.08
CA ALA A 585 -20.84 23.39 4.69
C ALA A 585 -21.62 24.35 3.77
N PRO A 586 -21.09 24.71 2.58
CA PRO A 586 -21.80 25.55 1.62
C PRO A 586 -22.88 24.78 0.84
N GLU A 587 -23.93 25.48 0.44
CA GLU A 587 -24.96 24.98 -0.50
C GLU A 587 -24.33 24.56 -1.84
N ARG A 588 -24.73 23.41 -2.38
CA ARG A 588 -24.27 22.89 -3.68
C ARG A 588 -24.78 23.78 -4.84
N PRO A 589 -23.93 24.11 -5.83
CA PRO A 589 -24.37 24.75 -7.07
C PRO A 589 -25.03 23.75 -8.04
N ILE A 590 -25.88 24.28 -8.91
CA ILE A 590 -26.65 23.55 -9.93
C ILE A 590 -25.69 22.88 -10.94
N PRO A 591 -25.86 21.58 -11.31
CA PRO A 591 -25.01 20.93 -12.30
C PRO A 591 -25.16 21.55 -13.71
N GLY A 592 -24.04 21.84 -14.36
CA GLY A 592 -23.95 22.17 -15.78
C GLY A 592 -24.05 20.94 -16.70
N ALA A 593 -23.89 21.15 -18.01
CA ALA A 593 -24.08 20.14 -19.06
C ALA A 593 -23.36 18.81 -18.77
N LEU A 594 -24.08 17.70 -18.99
CA LEU A 594 -23.57 16.33 -18.85
C LEU A 594 -22.49 16.09 -19.91
N VAL A 595 -21.23 16.31 -19.54
CA VAL A 595 -20.07 15.80 -20.28
C VAL A 595 -19.68 14.51 -19.56
N ASP A 596 -19.87 13.37 -20.21
CA ASP A 596 -19.32 12.12 -19.69
C ASP A 596 -17.82 12.08 -19.98
N TYR A 597 -17.04 12.58 -19.03
CA TYR A 597 -15.57 12.58 -19.09
C TYR A 597 -14.96 11.17 -19.04
N ARG A 598 -15.77 10.13 -18.83
CA ARG A 598 -15.34 8.72 -18.80
C ARG A 598 -15.48 8.01 -20.14
N ALA A 599 -16.12 8.62 -21.15
CA ALA A 599 -16.22 8.05 -22.49
C ALA A 599 -14.83 7.98 -23.15
N ARG A 600 -14.36 6.76 -23.43
CA ARG A 600 -13.00 6.49 -23.92
C ARG A 600 -12.95 5.47 -25.06
N ASP A 601 -13.91 4.55 -25.13
CA ASP A 601 -14.01 3.58 -26.23
C ASP A 601 -14.88 4.12 -27.38
N ALA A 602 -14.79 3.47 -28.56
CA ALA A 602 -15.50 3.91 -29.75
C ALA A 602 -17.02 3.96 -29.54
N GLN A 603 -17.57 3.06 -28.73
CA GLN A 603 -19.01 2.96 -28.51
C GLN A 603 -19.54 4.12 -27.66
N SER A 604 -18.88 4.40 -26.54
CA SER A 604 -19.21 5.51 -25.64
C SER A 604 -18.98 6.87 -26.31
N LEU A 605 -17.89 7.05 -27.07
CA LEU A 605 -17.63 8.27 -27.84
C LEU A 605 -18.67 8.50 -28.93
N LEU A 606 -19.05 7.44 -29.66
CA LEU A 606 -20.13 7.50 -30.65
C LEU A 606 -21.46 7.87 -29.99
N ALA A 607 -21.79 7.29 -28.83
CA ALA A 607 -23.01 7.58 -28.08
C ALA A 607 -23.09 9.06 -27.68
N VAL A 608 -21.99 9.62 -27.14
CA VAL A 608 -21.90 11.06 -26.80
C VAL A 608 -22.06 11.94 -28.05
N MET A 609 -21.44 11.56 -29.17
CA MET A 609 -21.54 12.32 -30.43
C MET A 609 -22.95 12.27 -31.02
N LEU A 610 -23.61 11.12 -30.96
CA LEU A 610 -24.99 10.96 -31.43
C LEU A 610 -25.98 11.74 -30.54
N GLU A 611 -25.79 11.75 -29.22
CA GLU A 611 -26.59 12.59 -28.31
C GLU A 611 -26.36 14.08 -28.51
N ARG A 612 -25.12 14.48 -28.79
CA ARG A 612 -24.83 15.86 -29.18
C ARG A 612 -25.43 16.20 -30.55
N ALA A 613 -25.35 15.30 -31.51
CA ALA A 613 -25.96 15.49 -32.83
C ALA A 613 -27.49 15.55 -32.73
N ARG A 614 -28.12 14.83 -31.80
CA ARG A 614 -29.55 14.93 -31.50
C ARG A 614 -29.99 16.35 -31.14
N THR A 615 -29.17 17.05 -30.37
CA THR A 615 -29.48 18.41 -29.90
C THR A 615 -29.05 19.49 -30.89
N VAL A 616 -27.92 19.30 -31.58
CA VAL A 616 -27.32 20.33 -32.45
C VAL A 616 -27.71 20.17 -33.92
N MET A 617 -28.01 18.95 -34.36
CA MET A 617 -28.39 18.60 -35.74
C MET A 617 -29.85 18.11 -35.77
N ALA A 618 -30.75 18.88 -35.14
CA ALA A 618 -32.18 18.56 -35.03
C ALA A 618 -32.88 18.14 -36.36
N PRO A 619 -32.53 18.67 -37.55
CA PRO A 619 -33.13 18.24 -38.82
C PRO A 619 -32.60 16.91 -39.39
N TRP A 620 -31.56 16.32 -38.79
CA TRP A 620 -31.00 15.04 -39.24
C TRP A 620 -31.84 13.88 -38.70
N GLU A 621 -32.68 13.30 -39.57
CA GLU A 621 -33.70 12.30 -39.22
C GLU A 621 -33.25 10.85 -39.45
N ASP A 622 -32.47 10.56 -40.51
CA ASP A 622 -32.02 9.21 -40.83
C ASP A 622 -30.69 8.91 -40.13
N ARG A 623 -30.73 8.06 -39.11
CA ARG A 623 -29.59 7.74 -38.23
C ARG A 623 -29.25 6.26 -38.25
N GLY A 624 -29.70 5.54 -39.28
CA GLY A 624 -29.45 4.11 -39.41
C GLY A 624 -27.97 3.79 -39.66
N PRO A 625 -27.55 2.52 -39.52
CA PRO A 625 -26.15 2.11 -39.76
C PRO A 625 -25.68 2.33 -41.21
N ALA A 626 -26.63 2.49 -42.15
CA ALA A 626 -26.36 2.79 -43.54
C ALA A 626 -26.41 4.30 -43.86
N ASP A 627 -26.80 5.15 -42.88
CA ASP A 627 -26.77 6.59 -43.05
C ASP A 627 -25.32 7.05 -43.12
N PHE A 628 -25.04 7.92 -44.09
CA PHE A 628 -23.69 8.40 -44.33
C PHE A 628 -23.15 9.21 -43.14
N THR A 629 -24.01 9.95 -42.44
CA THR A 629 -23.61 10.75 -41.27
C THR A 629 -23.33 9.84 -40.08
N THR A 630 -24.15 8.80 -39.84
CA THR A 630 -23.87 7.78 -38.82
C THR A 630 -22.57 7.04 -39.13
N MET A 631 -22.37 6.58 -40.38
CA MET A 631 -21.13 5.89 -40.79
C MET A 631 -19.90 6.79 -40.63
N LEU A 632 -20.04 8.09 -40.89
CA LEU A 632 -18.98 9.07 -40.66
C LEU A 632 -18.71 9.25 -39.15
N LEU A 633 -19.74 9.34 -38.32
CA LEU A 633 -19.59 9.41 -36.86
C LEU A 633 -18.98 8.13 -36.28
N GLU A 634 -19.32 6.96 -36.80
CA GLU A 634 -18.70 5.67 -36.45
C GLU A 634 -17.22 5.63 -36.82
N ALA A 635 -16.88 6.06 -38.04
CA ALA A 635 -15.48 6.15 -38.48
C ALA A 635 -14.68 7.14 -37.62
N VAL A 636 -15.28 8.28 -37.26
CA VAL A 636 -14.69 9.26 -36.35
C VAL A 636 -14.55 8.68 -34.95
N ALA A 637 -15.54 7.99 -34.41
CA ALA A 637 -15.50 7.38 -33.09
C ALA A 637 -14.45 6.26 -33.00
N ALA A 638 -14.32 5.41 -34.02
CA ALA A 638 -13.26 4.40 -34.10
C ALA A 638 -11.86 5.03 -34.16
N GLN A 639 -11.73 6.12 -34.93
CA GLN A 639 -10.46 6.86 -34.96
C GLN A 639 -10.16 7.54 -33.63
N LEU A 640 -11.19 8.02 -32.93
CA LEU A 640 -11.06 8.66 -31.61
C LEU A 640 -10.83 7.65 -30.50
N ASP A 641 -11.31 6.42 -30.60
CA ASP A 641 -10.95 5.31 -29.70
C ASP A 641 -9.49 4.93 -29.87
N SER A 642 -9.03 4.73 -31.10
CA SER A 642 -7.60 4.52 -31.35
C SER A 642 -6.75 5.69 -30.84
N LEU A 643 -7.26 6.92 -30.94
CA LEU A 643 -6.58 8.10 -30.38
C LEU A 643 -6.66 8.11 -28.84
N ALA A 644 -7.80 7.73 -28.25
CA ALA A 644 -8.02 7.67 -26.81
C ALA A 644 -7.10 6.62 -26.18
N TYR A 645 -6.98 5.43 -26.78
CA TYR A 645 -6.01 4.42 -26.38
C TYR A 645 -4.56 4.94 -26.51
N GLN A 646 -4.22 5.64 -27.58
CA GLN A 646 -2.90 6.25 -27.73
C GLN A 646 -2.65 7.33 -26.67
N GLN A 647 -3.66 8.12 -26.33
CA GLN A 647 -3.61 9.13 -25.28
C GLN A 647 -3.49 8.50 -23.91
N GLU A 648 -4.27 7.46 -23.60
CA GLU A 648 -4.20 6.73 -22.33
C GLU A 648 -2.85 6.06 -22.18
N ARG A 649 -2.35 5.39 -23.22
CA ARG A 649 -1.00 4.84 -23.21
C ARG A 649 0.04 5.95 -23.04
N ALA A 650 -0.10 7.09 -23.70
CA ALA A 650 0.82 8.22 -23.54
C ALA A 650 0.74 8.85 -22.13
N VAL A 651 -0.44 8.85 -21.50
CA VAL A 651 -0.66 9.31 -20.13
C VAL A 651 -0.02 8.33 -19.16
N VAL A 652 -0.35 7.04 -19.24
CA VAL A 652 0.23 5.97 -18.42
C VAL A 652 1.75 5.97 -18.54
N GLU A 653 2.30 5.99 -19.76
CA GLU A 653 3.75 6.05 -19.98
C GLU A 653 4.35 7.43 -19.68
N GLY A 654 3.53 8.48 -19.58
CA GLY A 654 3.93 9.85 -19.31
C GLY A 654 4.16 10.15 -17.83
N PHE A 655 3.69 9.29 -16.92
CA PHE A 655 3.92 9.41 -15.49
C PHE A 655 4.75 8.24 -14.98
N LEU A 656 5.82 8.54 -14.23
CA LEU A 656 6.77 7.53 -13.75
C LEU A 656 6.08 6.41 -12.93
N GLU A 657 5.09 6.76 -12.12
CA GLU A 657 4.35 5.80 -11.27
C GLU A 657 3.55 4.76 -12.08
N ASP A 658 2.99 5.17 -13.22
CA ASP A 658 2.11 4.35 -14.05
C ASP A 658 2.84 3.67 -15.22
N ALA A 659 3.96 4.23 -15.66
CA ALA A 659 4.67 3.84 -16.87
C ALA A 659 5.10 2.37 -16.84
N ARG A 660 4.64 1.55 -17.80
CA ARG A 660 4.87 0.09 -17.79
C ARG A 660 6.09 -0.32 -18.61
N LEU A 661 6.49 0.48 -19.59
CA LEU A 661 7.66 0.19 -20.41
C LEU A 661 8.93 0.60 -19.68
N ARG A 662 9.94 -0.28 -19.64
CA ARG A 662 11.25 0.02 -19.03
C ARG A 662 11.87 1.28 -19.61
N ARG A 663 11.76 1.47 -20.93
CA ARG A 663 12.20 2.68 -21.62
C ARG A 663 11.62 3.94 -20.99
N SER A 664 10.29 4.01 -20.84
CA SER A 664 9.62 5.18 -20.27
C SER A 664 10.08 5.43 -18.83
N VAL A 665 10.17 4.38 -18.01
CA VAL A 665 10.62 4.47 -16.61
C VAL A 665 12.07 4.97 -16.50
N GLU A 666 12.99 4.42 -17.30
CA GLU A 666 14.39 4.89 -17.33
C GLU A 666 14.51 6.31 -17.89
N ASP A 667 13.70 6.68 -18.87
CA ASP A 667 13.70 8.03 -19.47
C ASP A 667 13.21 9.07 -18.45
N HIS A 668 12.12 8.77 -17.73
CA HIS A 668 11.65 9.59 -16.61
C HIS A 668 12.68 9.68 -15.49
N ALA A 669 13.29 8.56 -15.12
CA ALA A 669 14.32 8.52 -14.10
C ALA A 669 15.55 9.37 -14.48
N ARG A 670 16.01 9.31 -15.74
CA ARG A 670 17.08 10.19 -16.23
C ARG A 670 16.67 11.66 -16.21
N GLY A 671 15.42 11.97 -16.53
CA GLY A 671 14.88 13.33 -16.39
C GLY A 671 14.89 13.86 -14.94
N LEU A 672 15.04 12.96 -13.97
CA LEU A 672 15.18 13.22 -12.54
C LEU A 672 16.64 13.10 -12.05
N ASP A 673 17.62 13.07 -12.95
CA ASP A 673 19.04 12.82 -12.65
C ASP A 673 19.31 11.52 -11.88
N TYR A 674 18.35 10.58 -11.91
CA TYR A 674 18.49 9.26 -11.33
C TYR A 674 18.90 8.28 -12.42
N VAL A 675 20.08 7.68 -12.27
CA VAL A 675 20.58 6.63 -13.16
C VAL A 675 20.27 5.27 -12.53
N PRO A 676 19.33 4.49 -13.09
CA PRO A 676 19.03 3.14 -12.61
C PRO A 676 20.26 2.24 -12.63
N ASP A 677 20.38 1.33 -11.65
CA ASP A 677 21.48 0.36 -11.65
C ASP A 677 21.34 -0.56 -12.88
N PRO A 678 22.29 -0.54 -13.84
CA PRO A 678 22.21 -1.38 -15.03
C PRO A 678 22.51 -2.86 -14.73
N GLY A 679 22.81 -3.20 -13.49
CA GLY A 679 23.27 -4.51 -13.05
C GLY A 679 24.80 -4.62 -13.09
N LEU A 680 25.32 -5.75 -12.61
CA LEU A 680 26.75 -6.02 -12.58
C LEU A 680 27.04 -7.50 -12.87
N SER A 681 28.08 -7.76 -13.66
CA SER A 681 28.61 -9.11 -13.87
C SER A 681 29.28 -9.65 -12.61
N ALA A 682 28.99 -10.91 -12.28
CA ALA A 682 29.66 -11.59 -11.18
C ALA A 682 31.18 -11.66 -11.40
N THR A 683 31.92 -11.54 -10.30
CA THR A 683 33.37 -11.65 -10.27
C THR A 683 33.77 -12.86 -9.44
N VAL A 684 34.73 -13.63 -9.92
CA VAL A 684 35.23 -14.84 -9.27
C VAL A 684 36.74 -14.87 -9.31
N MET A 685 37.36 -15.55 -8.36
CA MET A 685 38.77 -15.89 -8.46
C MET A 685 38.91 -17.26 -9.12
N LEU A 686 39.63 -17.33 -10.24
CA LEU A 686 39.95 -18.60 -10.90
C LEU A 686 41.34 -19.05 -10.48
N ARG A 687 41.47 -20.31 -10.07
CA ARG A 687 42.73 -20.99 -9.83
C ARG A 687 43.09 -21.85 -11.03
N PHE A 688 44.34 -21.75 -11.47
CA PHE A 688 44.91 -22.61 -12.50
C PHE A 688 45.91 -23.58 -11.87
N ARG A 689 45.87 -24.83 -12.32
CA ARG A 689 46.75 -25.93 -11.89
C ARG A 689 47.14 -26.77 -13.10
N LEU A 690 48.25 -27.50 -12.98
CA LEU A 690 48.63 -28.48 -13.99
C LEU A 690 48.09 -29.85 -13.61
N ASP A 691 47.61 -30.59 -14.60
CA ASP A 691 47.32 -32.01 -14.46
C ASP A 691 48.64 -32.78 -14.52
N PRO A 692 49.08 -33.44 -13.43
CA PRO A 692 50.37 -34.10 -13.39
C PRO A 692 50.45 -35.27 -14.37
N VAL A 693 49.34 -35.95 -14.64
CA VAL A 693 49.29 -37.09 -15.57
C VAL A 693 49.41 -36.58 -17.01
N ALA A 694 48.71 -35.50 -17.34
CA ALA A 694 48.85 -34.87 -18.66
C ALA A 694 50.25 -34.27 -18.86
N LEU A 695 50.84 -33.68 -17.82
CA LEU A 695 52.20 -33.15 -17.85
C LEU A 695 53.22 -34.25 -18.14
N GLU A 696 53.14 -35.38 -17.45
CA GLU A 696 54.01 -36.53 -17.71
C GLU A 696 53.84 -37.08 -19.13
N ALA A 697 52.60 -37.18 -19.61
CA ALA A 697 52.30 -37.64 -20.97
C ALA A 697 52.89 -36.71 -22.04
N LEU A 698 52.66 -35.39 -21.92
CA LEU A 698 53.19 -34.40 -22.86
C LEU A 698 54.72 -34.32 -22.82
N VAL A 699 55.33 -34.40 -21.64
CA VAL A 699 56.80 -34.48 -21.51
C VAL A 699 57.34 -35.71 -22.22
N LYS A 700 56.70 -36.86 -22.03
CA LYS A 700 57.10 -38.11 -22.68
C LYS A 700 56.99 -37.99 -24.20
N ASP A 701 55.87 -37.50 -24.71
CA ASP A 701 55.66 -37.30 -26.14
C ASP A 701 56.70 -36.32 -26.73
N ARG A 702 57.02 -35.24 -26.00
CA ARG A 702 58.05 -34.26 -26.42
C ARG A 702 59.47 -34.82 -26.36
N LEU A 703 59.78 -35.66 -25.37
CA LEU A 703 61.07 -36.38 -25.28
C LEU A 703 61.23 -37.35 -26.46
N GLU A 704 60.16 -38.07 -26.82
CA GLU A 704 60.13 -38.96 -27.99
C GLU A 704 60.30 -38.17 -29.29
N GLU A 705 59.59 -37.04 -29.45
CA GLU A 705 59.73 -36.13 -30.61
C GLU A 705 61.16 -35.59 -30.76
N LEU A 706 61.76 -35.12 -29.66
CA LEU A 706 63.13 -34.57 -29.65
C LEU A 706 64.22 -35.64 -29.57
N HIS A 707 63.85 -36.93 -29.55
CA HIS A 707 64.75 -38.08 -29.44
C HIS A 707 65.68 -38.03 -28.22
N LEU A 708 65.17 -37.53 -27.09
CA LEU A 708 65.89 -37.42 -25.82
C LEU A 708 65.48 -38.57 -24.88
N PRO A 709 66.42 -39.27 -24.23
CA PRO A 709 66.11 -40.42 -23.37
C PRO A 709 65.53 -40.03 -22.00
N VAL A 710 65.86 -38.83 -21.51
CA VAL A 710 65.43 -38.25 -20.22
C VAL A 710 65.46 -36.72 -20.30
N LEU A 711 64.78 -36.05 -19.37
CA LEU A 711 64.86 -34.60 -19.19
C LEU A 711 66.31 -34.14 -19.00
N PRO A 712 66.71 -32.99 -19.60
CA PRO A 712 68.04 -32.43 -19.35
C PRO A 712 68.28 -32.16 -17.85
N PRO A 713 69.54 -32.30 -17.37
CA PRO A 713 69.85 -32.05 -15.97
C PRO A 713 69.55 -30.61 -15.59
N GLY A 714 68.76 -30.41 -14.54
CA GLY A 714 68.44 -29.09 -14.01
C GLY A 714 67.24 -28.38 -14.65
N THR A 715 66.59 -28.97 -15.66
CA THR A 715 65.30 -28.49 -16.19
C THR A 715 64.13 -29.23 -15.57
N THR A 716 63.12 -28.48 -15.14
CA THR A 716 61.82 -29.04 -14.72
C THR A 716 61.00 -29.51 -15.92
N ALA A 717 60.02 -30.39 -15.67
CA ALA A 717 59.07 -30.85 -16.68
C ALA A 717 58.39 -29.70 -17.42
N LEU A 718 57.97 -28.67 -16.68
CA LEU A 718 57.32 -27.49 -17.25
C LEU A 718 58.30 -26.63 -18.07
N GLU A 719 59.51 -26.34 -17.54
CA GLU A 719 60.53 -25.59 -18.28
C GLU A 719 60.98 -26.31 -19.55
N PHE A 720 61.05 -27.65 -19.53
CA PHE A 720 61.36 -28.43 -20.72
C PHE A 720 60.29 -28.27 -21.80
N LEU A 721 59.04 -28.30 -21.37
CA LEU A 721 57.86 -28.13 -22.21
C LEU A 721 57.74 -26.70 -22.76
N THR A 722 58.03 -25.67 -21.95
CA THR A 722 57.99 -24.26 -22.35
C THR A 722 59.31 -23.74 -22.93
N GLY A 723 60.31 -24.59 -23.17
CA GLY A 723 61.63 -24.16 -23.66
C GLY A 723 62.35 -23.15 -22.75
N GLY A 724 62.09 -23.21 -21.44
CA GLY A 724 62.61 -22.29 -20.41
C GLY A 724 61.75 -21.04 -20.19
N GLY A 725 60.64 -20.87 -20.91
CA GLY A 725 59.69 -19.79 -20.72
C GLY A 725 58.74 -20.01 -19.53
N VAL A 726 58.05 -18.94 -19.11
CA VAL A 726 56.97 -19.05 -18.11
C VAL A 726 55.66 -19.36 -18.83
N LEU A 727 54.88 -20.31 -18.30
CA LEU A 727 53.54 -20.58 -18.81
C LEU A 727 52.63 -19.39 -18.49
N GLU A 728 52.24 -18.62 -19.50
CA GLU A 728 51.30 -17.52 -19.35
C GLU A 728 49.87 -17.94 -19.71
N ILE A 729 48.94 -17.73 -18.77
CA ILE A 729 47.51 -17.78 -19.04
C ILE A 729 47.08 -16.36 -19.45
N PRO A 730 46.76 -16.10 -20.72
CA PRO A 730 46.41 -14.75 -21.18
C PRO A 730 45.10 -14.24 -20.56
N SER A 731 44.98 -12.92 -20.50
CA SER A 731 43.68 -12.26 -20.29
C SER A 731 42.72 -12.62 -21.42
N GLY A 732 41.43 -12.71 -21.14
CA GLY A 732 40.46 -13.14 -22.14
C GLY A 732 40.23 -14.66 -22.18
N THR A 733 40.89 -15.42 -21.31
CA THR A 733 40.70 -16.87 -21.21
C THR A 733 39.26 -17.18 -20.74
N LEU A 734 38.55 -18.02 -21.50
CA LEU A 734 37.15 -18.36 -21.29
C LEU A 734 37.03 -19.64 -20.45
N VAL A 735 36.31 -19.56 -19.34
CA VAL A 735 36.05 -20.66 -18.42
C VAL A 735 34.56 -20.80 -18.19
N ALA A 736 34.05 -22.01 -18.18
CA ALA A 736 32.64 -22.29 -18.00
C ALA A 736 32.35 -23.37 -16.97
N ASN A 737 31.08 -23.45 -16.57
CA ASN A 737 30.54 -24.57 -15.82
C ASN A 737 30.40 -25.82 -16.70
N VAL A 738 30.37 -27.00 -16.05
CA VAL A 738 30.26 -28.30 -16.74
C VAL A 738 28.81 -28.67 -17.06
N SER A 739 27.86 -28.32 -16.19
CA SER A 739 26.43 -28.63 -16.40
C SER A 739 25.79 -27.67 -17.41
N THR A 740 25.12 -28.24 -18.41
CA THR A 740 24.30 -27.52 -19.40
C THR A 740 22.81 -27.50 -19.04
N ASP A 741 22.41 -28.11 -17.93
CA ASP A 741 21.01 -28.48 -17.70
C ASP A 741 20.10 -27.29 -17.34
N GLU A 742 20.68 -26.15 -16.94
CA GLU A 742 19.89 -24.93 -16.69
C GLU A 742 20.45 -23.68 -17.39
N HIS A 743 21.75 -23.36 -17.30
CA HIS A 743 22.37 -22.23 -18.04
C HIS A 743 23.87 -22.46 -18.29
N SER A 744 24.37 -22.17 -19.50
CA SER A 744 25.81 -22.15 -19.80
C SER A 744 26.42 -20.82 -19.36
N LEU A 745 27.22 -20.82 -18.30
CA LEU A 745 27.83 -19.63 -17.72
C LEU A 745 29.29 -19.54 -18.14
N VAL A 746 29.68 -18.41 -18.74
CA VAL A 746 31.04 -18.14 -19.19
C VAL A 746 31.66 -17.02 -18.36
N PHE A 747 32.88 -17.22 -17.92
CA PHE A 747 33.73 -16.26 -17.22
C PHE A 747 35.00 -16.00 -18.01
N VAL A 748 35.48 -14.77 -17.94
CA VAL A 748 36.64 -14.30 -18.70
C VAL A 748 37.69 -13.77 -17.76
N THR A 749 38.92 -14.25 -17.87
CA THR A 749 40.05 -13.74 -17.06
C THR A 749 40.31 -12.27 -17.38
N GLU A 750 40.48 -11.47 -16.33
CA GLU A 750 40.68 -10.02 -16.45
C GLU A 750 42.09 -9.66 -16.91
N SER A 751 43.09 -10.35 -16.37
CA SER A 751 44.51 -10.07 -16.56
C SER A 751 45.28 -11.34 -16.92
N PRO A 752 46.45 -11.21 -17.57
CA PRO A 752 47.32 -12.37 -17.77
C PRO A 752 47.84 -12.88 -16.42
N LEU A 753 48.02 -14.19 -16.31
CA LEU A 753 48.58 -14.88 -15.15
C LEU A 753 49.78 -15.71 -15.58
N SER A 754 50.95 -15.33 -15.09
CA SER A 754 52.16 -16.16 -15.18
C SER A 754 52.08 -17.28 -14.13
N TYR A 755 51.97 -18.52 -14.59
CA TYR A 755 51.83 -19.70 -13.74
C TYR A 755 53.20 -20.14 -13.20
N PHE A 756 53.29 -20.32 -11.89
CA PHE A 756 54.48 -20.84 -11.22
C PHE A 756 54.12 -22.03 -10.34
N PRO A 757 54.68 -23.23 -10.56
CA PRO A 757 54.36 -24.42 -9.76
C PRO A 757 54.53 -24.21 -8.25
N ARG A 758 55.52 -23.41 -7.84
CA ARG A 758 55.80 -23.09 -6.42
C ARG A 758 54.68 -22.32 -5.73
N LEU A 759 53.81 -21.65 -6.48
CA LEU A 759 52.70 -20.84 -5.97
C LEU A 759 51.35 -21.57 -6.02
N GLU A 760 51.35 -22.87 -6.34
CA GLU A 760 50.11 -23.67 -6.36
C GLU A 760 49.51 -23.85 -4.98
N ALA A 761 50.35 -24.07 -3.96
CA ALA A 761 49.97 -24.18 -2.56
C ALA A 761 51.16 -23.78 -1.67
N VAL A 762 51.10 -22.58 -1.08
CA VAL A 762 52.14 -22.03 -0.21
C VAL A 762 51.68 -22.10 1.25
N THR A 763 52.56 -22.49 2.16
CA THR A 763 52.26 -22.53 3.60
C THR A 763 52.60 -21.22 4.27
N LEU A 764 51.80 -20.85 5.27
CA LEU A 764 52.12 -19.75 6.17
C LEU A 764 53.27 -20.16 7.11
N ALA A 765 54.28 -19.30 7.25
CA ALA A 765 55.32 -19.45 8.27
C ALA A 765 54.79 -19.02 9.65
N GLU A 766 53.94 -17.99 9.67
CA GLU A 766 53.32 -17.42 10.87
C GLU A 766 51.81 -17.26 10.65
N SER A 767 51.02 -17.44 11.71
CA SER A 767 49.56 -17.25 11.65
C SER A 767 49.21 -15.78 11.45
N VAL A 768 48.32 -15.50 10.50
CA VAL A 768 47.78 -14.16 10.26
C VAL A 768 46.64 -13.93 11.25
N GLN A 769 46.65 -12.80 11.96
CA GLN A 769 45.63 -12.44 12.94
C GLN A 769 44.59 -11.49 12.34
N PRO A 770 43.39 -11.38 12.97
CA PRO A 770 42.40 -10.39 12.56
C PRO A 770 43.00 -8.97 12.62
N GLY A 771 42.85 -8.20 11.53
CA GLY A 771 43.41 -6.85 11.39
C GLY A 771 44.73 -6.78 10.61
N ASP A 772 45.41 -7.92 10.40
CA ASP A 772 46.70 -7.93 9.71
C ASP A 772 46.57 -7.54 8.23
N THR A 773 47.60 -6.86 7.72
CA THR A 773 47.69 -6.35 6.34
C THR A 773 48.82 -7.02 5.53
N GLY A 774 49.30 -8.17 6.01
CA GLY A 774 50.31 -8.97 5.34
C GLY A 774 50.43 -10.36 5.94
N ALA A 775 51.27 -11.19 5.33
CA ALA A 775 51.56 -12.55 5.81
C ALA A 775 53.03 -12.92 5.56
N THR A 776 53.59 -13.71 6.48
CA THR A 776 54.90 -14.35 6.31
C THR A 776 54.71 -15.76 5.73
N LEU A 777 55.19 -15.99 4.52
CA LEU A 777 55.12 -17.26 3.80
C LEU A 777 56.39 -18.09 4.06
N ALA A 778 56.25 -19.41 4.21
CA ALA A 778 57.38 -20.31 4.40
C ALA A 778 58.03 -20.63 3.04
N GLY A 779 59.30 -20.26 2.87
CA GLY A 779 60.04 -20.39 1.61
C GLY A 779 60.35 -19.06 0.93
N LEU A 780 61.21 -19.12 -0.09
CA LEU A 780 61.59 -17.99 -0.93
C LEU A 780 60.81 -18.02 -2.24
N TYR A 781 60.03 -16.96 -2.47
CA TYR A 781 59.18 -16.83 -3.65
C TYR A 781 59.50 -15.53 -4.40
N PRO A 782 60.63 -15.48 -5.13
CA PRO A 782 60.99 -14.31 -5.93
C PRO A 782 59.98 -14.02 -7.06
N GLU A 783 59.12 -14.98 -7.38
CA GLU A 783 58.08 -14.86 -8.40
C GLU A 783 56.83 -14.07 -7.91
N LEU A 784 56.81 -13.69 -6.63
CA LEU A 784 55.80 -12.79 -6.06
C LEU A 784 56.20 -11.35 -6.30
N GLU A 785 55.34 -10.61 -6.99
CA GLU A 785 55.53 -9.19 -7.29
C GLU A 785 54.32 -8.37 -6.85
N SER A 786 54.52 -7.06 -6.71
CA SER A 786 53.43 -6.12 -6.45
C SER A 786 52.39 -6.21 -7.58
N GLY A 787 51.12 -6.26 -7.20
CA GLY A 787 49.99 -6.40 -8.12
C GLY A 787 49.46 -7.83 -8.27
N ARG A 788 50.21 -8.87 -7.86
CA ARG A 788 49.77 -10.28 -7.93
C ARG A 788 48.62 -10.56 -6.95
N TRP A 789 47.67 -11.39 -7.36
CA TRP A 789 46.57 -11.85 -6.52
C TRP A 789 46.96 -13.11 -5.75
N LEU A 790 46.57 -13.17 -4.48
CA LEU A 790 46.68 -14.35 -3.62
C LEU A 790 45.34 -14.64 -2.94
N VAL A 791 45.10 -15.90 -2.61
CA VAL A 791 43.97 -16.33 -1.77
C VAL A 791 44.49 -17.09 -0.56
N LEU A 792 44.18 -16.61 0.65
CA LEU A 792 44.34 -17.40 1.88
C LEU A 792 43.14 -18.35 1.95
N TYR A 793 43.38 -19.61 1.60
CA TYR A 793 42.36 -20.62 1.39
C TYR A 793 42.33 -21.63 2.54
N ARG A 794 41.16 -21.90 3.10
CA ARG A 794 40.97 -22.79 4.25
C ARG A 794 40.43 -24.18 3.89
N GLY A 795 40.09 -24.40 2.62
CA GLY A 795 39.43 -25.62 2.16
C GLY A 795 38.03 -25.34 1.62
N ARG A 796 37.43 -26.38 1.04
CA ARG A 796 36.16 -26.26 0.33
C ARG A 796 35.00 -26.01 1.27
N GLY A 797 34.16 -25.03 0.94
CA GLY A 797 33.01 -24.62 1.75
C GLY A 797 33.34 -23.70 2.92
N GLU A 798 34.63 -23.38 3.12
CA GLU A 798 35.08 -22.41 4.11
C GLU A 798 35.36 -21.04 3.47
N ARG A 799 35.23 -19.95 4.25
CA ARG A 799 35.57 -18.61 3.77
C ARG A 799 37.08 -18.53 3.50
N GLY A 800 37.47 -17.84 2.42
CA GLY A 800 38.86 -17.50 2.14
C GLY A 800 39.04 -15.99 1.99
N HIS A 801 40.29 -15.52 2.08
CA HIS A 801 40.63 -14.10 2.00
C HIS A 801 41.39 -13.78 0.73
N VAL A 802 40.82 -12.92 -0.12
CA VAL A 802 41.42 -12.49 -1.38
C VAL A 802 42.22 -11.21 -1.15
N VAL A 803 43.51 -11.26 -1.48
CA VAL A 803 44.45 -10.15 -1.30
C VAL A 803 45.19 -9.85 -2.57
N ARG A 804 45.57 -8.58 -2.75
CA ARG A 804 46.44 -8.13 -3.83
C ARG A 804 47.74 -7.63 -3.23
N VAL A 805 48.84 -8.24 -3.61
CA VAL A 805 50.17 -7.94 -3.08
C VAL A 805 50.54 -6.50 -3.42
N THR A 806 51.03 -5.76 -2.44
CA THR A 806 51.51 -4.37 -2.59
C THR A 806 53.01 -4.28 -2.38
N SER A 807 53.57 -5.13 -1.52
CA SER A 807 55.00 -5.22 -1.23
C SER A 807 55.42 -6.66 -0.97
N VAL A 808 56.66 -6.98 -1.33
CA VAL A 808 57.27 -8.29 -1.11
C VAL A 808 58.66 -8.08 -0.54
N VAL A 809 58.96 -8.78 0.56
CA VAL A 809 60.28 -8.77 1.20
C VAL A 809 60.76 -10.20 1.34
N LEU A 810 61.86 -10.52 0.66
CA LEU A 810 62.52 -11.83 0.76
C LEU A 810 63.47 -11.83 1.96
N ALA A 811 63.34 -12.83 2.83
CA ALA A 811 64.25 -13.09 3.93
C ALA A 811 65.18 -14.28 3.61
N THR A 812 65.73 -14.97 4.63
CA THR A 812 66.65 -16.11 4.42
C THR A 812 65.90 -17.38 3.99
N ASP A 813 64.74 -17.63 4.60
CA ASP A 813 63.92 -18.83 4.42
C ASP A 813 62.41 -18.54 4.39
N THR A 814 62.02 -17.27 4.43
CA THR A 814 60.63 -16.81 4.40
C THR A 814 60.45 -15.65 3.41
N THR A 815 59.22 -15.46 2.97
CA THR A 815 58.82 -14.33 2.12
C THR A 815 57.68 -13.59 2.80
N PHE A 816 57.89 -12.34 3.18
CA PHE A 816 56.81 -11.49 3.67
C PHE A 816 56.09 -10.83 2.50
N VAL A 817 54.77 -10.90 2.50
CA VAL A 817 53.91 -10.19 1.55
C VAL A 817 53.02 -9.21 2.30
N GLY A 818 53.12 -7.92 1.96
CA GLY A 818 52.13 -6.92 2.33
C GLY A 818 51.07 -6.81 1.25
N TRP A 819 49.82 -6.53 1.62
CA TRP A 819 48.72 -6.31 0.69
C TRP A 819 48.03 -4.97 0.94
N ASP A 820 47.02 -4.66 0.13
CA ASP A 820 46.23 -3.43 0.27
C ASP A 820 45.68 -3.31 1.70
N PRO A 821 45.99 -2.24 2.46
CA PRO A 821 45.57 -2.10 3.85
C PRO A 821 44.05 -2.05 4.04
N ARG A 822 43.28 -1.79 2.96
CA ARG A 822 41.82 -1.88 2.96
C ARG A 822 41.31 -3.33 3.00
N ARG A 823 42.19 -4.32 2.87
CA ARG A 823 41.90 -5.77 2.93
C ARG A 823 42.49 -6.40 4.18
N PHE A 824 42.23 -5.82 5.36
CA PHE A 824 42.62 -6.42 6.62
C PHE A 824 42.08 -7.86 6.73
N ALA A 825 42.86 -8.76 7.32
CA ALA A 825 42.41 -10.11 7.58
C ALA A 825 41.17 -10.06 8.49
N PRO A 826 40.01 -10.60 8.06
CA PRO A 826 38.79 -10.52 8.85
C PRO A 826 38.79 -11.45 10.06
N GLU A 827 39.68 -12.44 10.06
CA GLU A 827 39.78 -13.51 11.05
C GLU A 827 41.22 -14.05 11.09
N ALA A 828 41.47 -14.98 12.02
CA ALA A 828 42.77 -15.65 12.11
C ALA A 828 42.92 -16.74 11.03
N PHE A 829 44.05 -16.74 10.31
CA PHE A 829 44.46 -17.79 9.38
C PHE A 829 45.69 -18.50 9.95
N LEU A 830 45.49 -19.73 10.44
CA LEU A 830 46.51 -20.42 11.22
C LEU A 830 47.59 -21.05 10.33
N ALA A 831 48.85 -20.88 10.75
CA ALA A 831 49.98 -21.61 10.20
C ALA A 831 49.90 -23.11 10.57
N PRO A 832 50.53 -24.01 9.79
CA PRO A 832 50.41 -25.46 10.01
C PRO A 832 50.82 -25.94 11.40
N TRP A 833 51.75 -25.22 12.04
CA TRP A 833 52.38 -25.57 13.31
C TRP A 833 51.71 -24.90 14.53
N ASP A 834 50.76 -24.00 14.32
CA ASP A 834 50.09 -23.27 15.40
C ASP A 834 49.22 -24.24 16.22
N PRO A 835 49.38 -24.32 17.56
CA PRO A 835 48.58 -25.20 18.42
C PRO A 835 47.14 -24.70 18.64
N ALA A 836 46.79 -23.49 18.21
CA ALA A 836 45.45 -22.95 18.37
C ALA A 836 44.39 -23.81 17.65
N PRO A 837 43.21 -24.02 18.25
CA PRO A 837 42.12 -24.72 17.59
C PRO A 837 41.56 -23.86 16.46
N GLY A 838 41.74 -24.29 15.22
CA GLY A 838 41.19 -23.60 14.07
C GLY A 838 41.62 -24.17 12.71
N PRO A 839 41.04 -23.61 11.64
CA PRO A 839 41.29 -24.02 10.26
C PRO A 839 42.63 -23.47 9.79
N ARG A 840 43.44 -24.35 9.21
CA ARG A 840 44.75 -24.01 8.65
C ARG A 840 44.59 -23.43 7.25
N ALA A 841 45.34 -22.38 6.95
CA ALA A 841 45.27 -21.74 5.64
C ALA A 841 46.43 -22.15 4.74
N THR A 842 46.11 -22.32 3.46
CA THR A 842 47.07 -22.44 2.36
C THR A 842 46.95 -21.20 1.50
N VAL A 843 48.07 -20.59 1.14
CA VAL A 843 48.11 -19.44 0.23
C VAL A 843 48.19 -19.93 -1.21
N LEU A 844 47.21 -19.56 -2.02
CA LEU A 844 47.13 -19.86 -3.45
C LEU A 844 47.60 -18.65 -4.25
N GLY A 845 48.61 -18.79 -5.11
CA GLY A 845 49.18 -17.68 -5.89
C GLY A 845 49.08 -17.82 -7.42
N ASN A 846 48.58 -18.95 -7.92
CA ASN A 846 48.19 -19.12 -9.33
C ASN A 846 46.70 -18.83 -9.52
N VAL A 847 46.30 -17.63 -9.11
CA VAL A 847 44.91 -17.18 -9.08
C VAL A 847 44.76 -15.86 -9.82
N VAL A 848 43.64 -15.67 -10.52
CA VAL A 848 43.34 -14.44 -11.26
C VAL A 848 41.85 -14.13 -11.23
N PRO A 849 41.45 -12.86 -11.07
CA PRO A 849 40.05 -12.46 -11.21
C PRO A 849 39.51 -12.77 -12.61
N ALA A 850 38.26 -13.23 -12.64
CA ALA A 850 37.50 -13.40 -13.86
C ALA A 850 36.08 -12.88 -13.68
N HIS A 851 35.50 -12.41 -14.78
CA HIS A 851 34.19 -11.77 -14.76
C HIS A 851 33.21 -12.50 -15.69
N HIS A 852 31.96 -12.56 -15.29
CA HIS A 852 30.91 -13.20 -16.08
C HIS A 852 30.62 -12.43 -17.37
N GLY A 853 30.53 -13.18 -18.48
CA GLY A 853 30.01 -12.74 -19.75
C GLY A 853 30.83 -13.23 -20.95
N LEU A 854 30.17 -13.70 -21.99
CA LEU A 854 30.78 -14.19 -23.23
C LEU A 854 31.12 -13.00 -24.16
N PRO A 855 32.41 -12.76 -24.50
CA PRO A 855 32.76 -11.75 -25.50
C PRO A 855 32.40 -12.26 -26.89
N VAL A 856 31.71 -11.42 -27.66
CA VAL A 856 31.34 -11.69 -29.05
C VAL A 856 31.76 -10.48 -29.89
N THR A 857 32.62 -10.73 -30.88
CA THR A 857 33.15 -9.71 -31.78
C THR A 857 32.76 -10.01 -33.22
N PRO A 858 32.74 -9.01 -34.12
CA PRO A 858 32.41 -9.21 -35.53
C PRO A 858 33.30 -10.24 -36.21
N LEU A 859 32.85 -10.80 -37.32
CA LEU A 859 33.72 -11.61 -38.18
C LEU A 859 34.69 -10.68 -38.93
N PRO A 860 35.99 -11.00 -38.99
CA PRO A 860 36.92 -10.30 -39.86
C PRO A 860 36.48 -10.41 -41.34
N GLU A 861 36.77 -9.40 -42.15
CA GLU A 861 36.56 -9.49 -43.60
C GLU A 861 37.35 -10.68 -44.17
N GLY A 862 36.67 -11.51 -45.00
CA GLY A 862 37.28 -12.68 -45.62
C GLY A 862 37.40 -13.93 -44.73
N PHE A 863 36.71 -13.98 -43.58
CA PHE A 863 36.71 -15.15 -42.70
C PHE A 863 36.14 -16.41 -43.38
N GLU A 864 37.00 -17.41 -43.63
CA GLU A 864 36.59 -18.74 -44.08
C GLU A 864 36.23 -19.64 -42.89
N SER A 865 34.93 -19.86 -42.66
CA SER A 865 34.36 -20.72 -41.60
C SER A 865 35.15 -22.01 -41.39
N ASP A 866 35.53 -22.71 -42.46
CA ASP A 866 36.09 -24.06 -42.38
C ASP A 866 37.50 -24.13 -41.80
N SER A 867 38.22 -23.00 -41.77
CA SER A 867 39.59 -22.90 -41.25
C SER A 867 39.68 -22.59 -39.74
N ALA A 868 38.56 -22.26 -39.10
CA ALA A 868 38.53 -21.83 -37.71
C ALA A 868 38.34 -22.98 -36.72
N GLU A 869 38.80 -22.78 -35.48
CA GLU A 869 38.57 -23.73 -34.38
C GLU A 869 37.07 -24.03 -34.17
N PRO A 870 36.70 -25.23 -33.69
CA PRO A 870 35.31 -25.64 -33.53
C PRO A 870 34.42 -24.63 -32.78
N PHE A 871 34.94 -24.02 -31.71
CA PHE A 871 34.20 -23.04 -30.92
C PHE A 871 33.96 -21.72 -31.68
N ALA A 872 34.95 -21.23 -32.43
CA ALA A 872 34.82 -20.04 -33.26
C ALA A 872 33.81 -20.25 -34.39
N ARG A 873 33.80 -21.44 -35.01
CA ARG A 873 32.77 -21.85 -36.00
C ARG A 873 31.37 -21.83 -35.42
N SER A 874 31.16 -22.36 -34.22
CA SER A 874 29.84 -22.37 -33.57
C SER A 874 29.28 -20.97 -33.30
N LEU A 875 30.14 -19.95 -33.21
CA LEU A 875 29.73 -18.56 -33.01
C LEU A 875 29.54 -17.77 -34.33
N ALA A 876 29.92 -18.31 -35.49
CA ALA A 876 29.98 -17.56 -36.75
C ALA A 876 28.62 -16.93 -37.14
N GLN A 877 27.53 -17.68 -37.05
CA GLN A 877 26.18 -17.17 -37.37
C GLN A 877 25.76 -16.00 -36.47
N TRP A 878 26.18 -16.03 -35.20
CA TRP A 878 25.87 -14.99 -34.21
C TRP A 878 26.76 -13.76 -34.43
N ARG A 879 28.03 -13.97 -34.77
CA ARG A 879 28.99 -12.90 -35.09
C ARG A 879 28.62 -12.14 -36.37
N ALA A 880 27.92 -12.77 -37.32
CA ALA A 880 27.42 -12.10 -38.52
C ALA A 880 26.36 -11.01 -38.19
N LEU A 881 25.59 -11.17 -37.11
CA LEU A 881 24.61 -10.16 -36.66
C LEU A 881 25.25 -8.91 -36.05
N LEU A 882 26.57 -8.94 -35.81
CA LEU A 882 27.34 -7.83 -35.25
C LEU A 882 27.87 -6.86 -36.30
N SER A 883 27.60 -7.12 -37.59
CA SER A 883 27.97 -6.25 -38.70
C SER A 883 26.77 -5.85 -39.57
N PRO A 884 25.72 -5.22 -39.01
CA PRO A 884 24.56 -4.83 -39.78
C PRO A 884 24.87 -3.65 -40.72
N VAL A 885 24.21 -3.63 -41.87
CA VAL A 885 24.10 -2.43 -42.72
C VAL A 885 22.78 -1.76 -42.39
N VAL A 886 22.83 -0.50 -41.95
CA VAL A 886 21.64 0.28 -41.57
C VAL A 886 21.44 1.45 -42.53
N ASP A 887 20.20 1.70 -42.93
CA ASP A 887 19.83 2.93 -43.62
C ASP A 887 19.58 4.04 -42.59
N ALA A 888 20.62 4.81 -42.36
CA ALA A 888 20.61 5.90 -41.39
C ALA A 888 19.74 7.10 -41.81
N SER A 889 19.20 7.11 -43.04
CA SER A 889 18.16 8.08 -43.42
C SER A 889 16.81 7.82 -42.75
N GLN A 890 16.57 6.59 -42.26
CA GLN A 890 15.30 6.18 -41.65
C GLN A 890 15.41 5.73 -40.19
N VAL A 891 16.62 5.46 -39.70
CA VAL A 891 16.84 4.84 -38.39
C VAL A 891 17.84 5.63 -37.55
N ARG A 892 17.34 6.25 -36.47
CA ARG A 892 18.18 6.93 -35.45
C ARG A 892 18.51 6.02 -34.26
N GLU A 893 17.80 4.90 -34.14
CA GLU A 893 17.91 3.99 -33.02
C GLU A 893 17.83 2.55 -33.53
N TRP A 894 18.77 1.71 -33.14
CA TRP A 894 18.87 0.33 -33.62
C TRP A 894 18.96 -0.64 -32.45
N ALA A 895 18.07 -1.63 -32.41
CA ALA A 895 18.03 -2.61 -31.34
C ALA A 895 19.22 -3.57 -31.43
N LEU A 896 19.91 -3.79 -30.31
CA LEU A 896 21.01 -4.75 -30.25
C LEU A 896 20.48 -6.18 -30.50
N PRO A 897 21.24 -7.02 -31.23
CA PRO A 897 20.83 -8.38 -31.55
C PRO A 897 20.95 -9.29 -30.32
N PHE A 898 21.76 -8.89 -29.33
CA PHE A 898 22.04 -9.66 -28.13
C PHE A 898 21.94 -8.81 -26.86
N HIS A 899 21.36 -9.40 -25.81
CA HIS A 899 21.15 -8.81 -24.50
C HIS A 899 21.12 -9.95 -23.46
N PRO A 900 21.51 -9.72 -22.18
CA PRO A 900 22.05 -8.49 -21.60
C PRO A 900 23.51 -8.22 -21.95
N VAL A 901 23.82 -6.95 -22.20
CA VAL A 901 25.22 -6.47 -22.29
C VAL A 901 25.83 -6.53 -20.90
N SER A 902 27.00 -7.15 -20.79
CA SER A 902 27.72 -7.26 -19.52
C SER A 902 28.16 -5.90 -19.01
N VAL A 903 28.01 -5.69 -17.70
CA VAL A 903 28.52 -4.51 -17.00
C VAL A 903 29.62 -4.97 -16.06
N LEU A 904 30.86 -4.52 -16.30
CA LEU A 904 32.03 -5.06 -15.62
C LEU A 904 32.67 -4.05 -14.68
N ALA A 905 32.99 -4.49 -13.45
CA ALA A 905 33.84 -3.76 -12.53
C ALA A 905 35.17 -4.51 -12.35
N THR A 906 36.29 -3.84 -12.64
CA THR A 906 37.65 -4.42 -12.67
C THR A 906 38.17 -4.81 -11.28
N GLY A 907 38.84 -5.95 -11.17
CA GLY A 907 39.34 -6.51 -9.93
C GLY A 907 38.29 -7.22 -9.08
N TYR A 908 38.72 -7.74 -7.94
CA TYR A 908 37.87 -8.43 -6.96
C TYR A 908 37.27 -7.45 -5.93
N PRO A 909 36.02 -7.63 -5.44
CA PRO A 909 35.44 -6.74 -4.41
C PRO A 909 36.28 -6.62 -3.14
N LEU A 910 36.30 -5.45 -2.50
CA LEU A 910 36.86 -5.29 -1.16
C LEU A 910 35.99 -6.03 -0.11
N PRO A 911 36.55 -6.48 1.02
CA PRO A 911 35.77 -7.06 2.10
C PRO A 911 34.64 -6.10 2.55
N GLY A 912 33.39 -6.57 2.54
CA GLY A 912 32.22 -5.77 2.91
C GLY A 912 31.70 -4.80 1.83
N GLU A 913 32.38 -4.69 0.68
CA GLU A 913 31.96 -3.83 -0.44
C GLU A 913 30.87 -4.52 -1.26
N VAL A 914 29.61 -4.11 -1.06
CA VAL A 914 28.44 -4.73 -1.70
C VAL A 914 28.02 -4.02 -3.00
N SER A 915 28.45 -2.77 -3.19
CA SER A 915 28.04 -1.91 -4.32
C SER A 915 29.25 -1.45 -5.11
N ARG A 916 29.44 -2.00 -6.31
CA ARG A 916 30.47 -1.58 -7.27
C ARG A 916 29.80 -1.08 -8.54
N ARG A 917 30.24 0.08 -9.04
CA ARG A 917 29.84 0.56 -10.37
C ARG A 917 30.71 -0.11 -11.42
N GLY A 918 30.08 -0.65 -12.45
CA GLY A 918 30.78 -1.23 -13.60
C GLY A 918 30.52 -0.45 -14.88
N THR A 919 31.29 -0.77 -15.91
CA THR A 919 31.18 -0.19 -17.25
C THR A 919 30.56 -1.19 -18.23
N PRO A 920 29.53 -0.82 -19.00
CA PRO A 920 29.01 -1.66 -20.08
C PRO A 920 30.12 -2.06 -21.05
N GLN A 921 30.18 -3.35 -21.39
CA GLN A 921 31.19 -3.91 -22.27
C GLN A 921 30.66 -3.97 -23.70
N LEU A 922 30.71 -2.82 -24.37
CA LEU A 922 30.27 -2.63 -25.75
C LEU A 922 31.21 -1.62 -26.46
N GLN A 923 31.64 -1.96 -27.66
CA GLN A 923 32.34 -1.10 -28.59
C GLN A 923 31.57 -1.10 -29.91
N VAL A 924 31.43 0.08 -30.51
CA VAL A 924 30.72 0.30 -31.77
C VAL A 924 31.67 1.01 -32.72
N SER A 925 31.75 0.55 -33.96
CA SER A 925 32.36 1.27 -35.06
C SER A 925 31.33 1.56 -36.15
N VAL A 926 31.52 2.67 -36.87
CA VAL A 926 30.73 3.08 -38.03
C VAL A 926 31.70 3.23 -39.17
N GLU A 927 31.59 2.39 -40.20
CA GLU A 927 32.57 2.33 -41.30
C GLU A 927 34.03 2.22 -40.80
N ASP A 928 34.23 1.36 -39.80
CA ASP A 928 35.51 1.12 -39.11
C ASP A 928 36.02 2.24 -38.18
N ASP A 929 35.37 3.41 -38.18
CA ASP A 929 35.70 4.47 -37.23
C ASP A 929 35.05 4.18 -35.86
N PRO A 930 35.82 4.18 -34.75
CA PRO A 930 35.29 3.84 -33.43
C PRO A 930 34.47 4.99 -32.84
N TRP A 931 33.23 4.69 -32.45
CA TRP A 931 32.36 5.63 -31.76
C TRP A 931 32.42 5.40 -30.24
N THR A 932 32.22 6.46 -29.47
CA THR A 932 32.34 6.41 -28.00
C THR A 932 30.98 6.31 -27.32
N LEU A 933 30.84 5.37 -26.38
CA LEU A 933 29.67 5.27 -25.52
C LEU A 933 29.67 6.44 -24.53
N VAL A 934 28.57 7.20 -24.50
CA VAL A 934 28.32 8.26 -23.51
C VAL A 934 27.05 7.95 -22.72
N ASP A 935 26.87 8.61 -21.57
CA ASP A 935 25.67 8.45 -20.75
C ASP A 935 24.48 9.24 -21.33
N ASP A 936 24.74 10.41 -21.91
CA ASP A 936 23.75 11.30 -22.52
C ASP A 936 24.30 12.05 -23.75
N LEU A 937 23.45 12.19 -24.77
CA LEU A 937 23.70 12.95 -26.01
C LEU A 937 23.49 14.46 -25.83
N SER A 938 22.73 14.91 -24.83
CA SER A 938 22.29 16.30 -24.68
C SER A 938 23.41 17.34 -24.56
N VAL A 939 24.58 16.93 -24.08
CA VAL A 939 25.76 17.79 -23.87
C VAL A 939 26.83 17.62 -24.96
N GLN A 940 26.56 16.82 -26.00
CA GLN A 940 27.51 16.45 -27.04
C GLN A 940 27.39 17.40 -28.23
N GLY A 941 28.53 17.78 -28.82
CA GLY A 941 28.58 18.62 -29.99
C GLY A 941 28.07 17.92 -31.26
N PRO A 942 27.69 18.68 -32.30
CA PRO A 942 27.12 18.14 -33.54
C PRO A 942 28.09 17.27 -34.36
N GLY A 943 29.39 17.34 -34.08
CA GLY A 943 30.43 16.54 -34.72
C GLY A 943 30.99 15.42 -33.85
N ASP A 944 30.47 15.22 -32.65
CA ASP A 944 31.00 14.22 -31.72
C ASP A 944 30.49 12.82 -32.11
N GLU A 945 31.41 11.91 -32.43
CA GLU A 945 31.12 10.52 -32.84
C GLU A 945 30.79 9.65 -31.61
N VAL A 946 29.59 9.89 -31.07
CA VAL A 946 29.12 9.31 -29.80
C VAL A 946 27.77 8.62 -29.94
N PHE A 947 27.54 7.62 -29.10
CA PHE A 947 26.27 6.91 -29.02
C PHE A 947 25.88 6.63 -27.57
N VAL A 948 24.59 6.37 -27.34
CA VAL A 948 24.06 5.99 -26.01
C VAL A 948 23.36 4.64 -26.07
N LEU A 949 23.34 3.93 -24.94
CA LEU A 949 22.52 2.75 -24.74
C LEU A 949 21.15 3.14 -24.17
N ARG A 950 20.08 2.60 -24.75
CA ARG A 950 18.69 2.81 -24.28
C ARG A 950 17.99 1.48 -24.08
N ALA A 951 17.08 1.41 -23.11
CA ALA A 951 16.19 0.27 -23.00
C ALA A 951 15.20 0.25 -24.17
N THR A 952 14.93 -0.94 -24.71
CA THR A 952 13.84 -1.14 -25.66
C THR A 952 12.51 -1.29 -24.92
N PRO A 953 11.37 -1.01 -25.57
CA PRO A 953 10.04 -1.26 -24.99
C PRO A 953 9.81 -2.73 -24.58
N THR A 954 10.55 -3.67 -25.17
CA THR A 954 10.37 -5.12 -24.97
C THR A 954 11.38 -5.76 -24.02
N GLY A 955 12.25 -4.99 -23.35
CA GLY A 955 13.15 -5.51 -22.31
C GLY A 955 14.57 -5.88 -22.77
N GLY A 956 15.09 -5.24 -23.82
CA GLY A 956 16.49 -5.33 -24.26
C GLY A 956 17.15 -3.95 -24.32
N ALA A 957 18.26 -3.84 -25.07
CA ALA A 957 18.98 -2.58 -25.27
C ALA A 957 19.05 -2.18 -26.76
N SER A 958 19.02 -0.88 -27.04
CA SER A 958 19.20 -0.26 -28.35
C SER A 958 20.34 0.76 -28.31
N LEU A 959 20.98 0.93 -29.46
CA LEU A 959 21.94 2.01 -29.72
C LEU A 959 21.18 3.20 -30.27
N ARG A 960 21.46 4.39 -29.75
CA ARG A 960 20.94 5.64 -30.29
C ARG A 960 22.09 6.59 -30.59
N TRP A 961 22.08 7.12 -31.81
CA TRP A 961 23.05 8.10 -32.28
C TRP A 961 22.50 9.53 -32.17
N GLY A 962 23.41 10.50 -32.36
CA GLY A 962 23.06 11.91 -32.42
C GLY A 962 22.14 12.28 -33.60
N ASP A 963 21.64 13.51 -33.58
CA ASP A 963 20.85 14.09 -34.69
C ASP A 963 21.64 15.12 -35.52
N GLY A 964 22.95 15.23 -35.31
CA GLY A 964 23.77 16.27 -35.91
C GLY A 964 23.62 17.62 -35.22
N VAL A 965 22.93 17.66 -34.07
CA VAL A 965 22.93 18.77 -33.11
C VAL A 965 23.52 18.28 -31.78
N ASN A 966 22.93 17.21 -31.24
CA ASN A 966 23.32 16.57 -29.98
C ASN A 966 24.04 15.26 -30.30
N GLY A 967 25.34 15.35 -30.60
CA GLY A 967 26.14 14.28 -31.20
C GLY A 967 26.00 14.19 -32.73
N ALA A 968 26.99 13.59 -33.38
CA ALA A 968 26.98 13.32 -34.81
C ALA A 968 25.82 12.38 -35.21
N ALA A 969 25.13 12.72 -36.29
CA ALA A 969 24.21 11.81 -36.94
C ALA A 969 24.98 10.79 -37.78
N LEU A 970 24.42 9.58 -37.92
CA LEU A 970 24.91 8.65 -38.92
C LEU A 970 24.75 9.25 -40.33
N PRO A 971 25.67 8.93 -41.28
CA PRO A 971 25.54 9.37 -42.67
C PRO A 971 24.18 8.95 -43.25
N PRO A 972 23.41 9.82 -43.92
CA PRO A 972 22.05 9.51 -44.40
C PRO A 972 22.07 8.62 -45.67
N ARG A 973 22.67 7.45 -45.55
CA ARG A 973 22.85 6.40 -46.55
C ARG A 973 23.02 5.05 -45.86
N GLU A 974 23.10 3.98 -46.63
CA GLU A 974 23.52 2.68 -46.12
C GLU A 974 24.92 2.80 -45.50
N THR A 975 24.99 2.42 -44.22
CA THR A 975 26.18 2.56 -43.38
C THR A 975 26.42 1.25 -42.66
N ALA A 976 27.65 0.72 -42.73
CA ALA A 976 28.03 -0.50 -42.03
C ALA A 976 28.41 -0.20 -40.58
N LEU A 977 27.85 -0.96 -39.64
CA LEU A 977 28.21 -0.91 -38.23
C LEU A 977 29.07 -2.11 -37.86
N GLY A 978 29.99 -1.95 -36.90
CA GLY A 978 30.73 -3.04 -36.29
C GLY A 978 30.50 -3.06 -34.78
N LEU A 979 30.06 -4.19 -34.23
CA LEU A 979 29.67 -4.31 -32.82
C LEU A 979 30.52 -5.35 -32.09
N SER A 980 31.31 -4.93 -31.11
CA SER A 980 32.01 -5.85 -30.20
C SER A 980 31.42 -5.71 -28.82
N LEU A 981 30.80 -6.77 -28.29
CA LEU A 981 30.12 -6.72 -27.00
C LEU A 981 30.34 -7.98 -26.17
N ARG A 982 30.17 -7.85 -24.85
CA ARG A 982 30.15 -9.01 -23.95
C ARG A 982 28.71 -9.25 -23.49
N ILE A 983 28.27 -10.51 -23.54
CA ILE A 983 26.92 -10.94 -23.22
C ILE A 983 26.93 -11.71 -21.90
N GLY A 984 26.12 -11.29 -20.94
CA GLY A 984 25.95 -11.98 -19.67
C GLY A 984 26.03 -11.03 -18.50
N LEU A 985 25.08 -11.14 -17.59
CA LEU A 985 24.89 -10.24 -16.46
C LEU A 985 24.18 -11.02 -15.36
N GLY A 986 24.13 -10.44 -14.15
CA GLY A 986 23.05 -10.77 -13.25
C GLY A 986 23.43 -11.69 -12.10
N THR A 987 22.40 -11.99 -11.30
CA THR A 987 22.53 -12.84 -10.11
C THR A 987 22.76 -14.31 -10.45
N VAL A 988 22.35 -14.74 -11.65
CA VAL A 988 22.55 -16.11 -12.19
C VAL A 988 24.02 -16.54 -12.20
N ALA A 989 24.93 -15.59 -12.27
CA ALA A 989 26.36 -15.85 -12.31
C ALA A 989 27.02 -15.94 -10.91
N ASN A 990 26.29 -15.77 -9.82
CA ASN A 990 26.80 -15.97 -8.45
C ASN A 990 26.88 -17.47 -8.11
N VAL A 991 27.75 -18.19 -8.81
CA VAL A 991 27.94 -19.63 -8.66
C VAL A 991 28.78 -20.00 -7.43
N GLY A 992 28.49 -21.18 -6.87
CA GLY A 992 29.25 -21.74 -5.74
C GLY A 992 30.70 -22.11 -6.08
N GLU A 993 31.46 -22.49 -5.05
CA GLU A 993 32.85 -22.96 -5.19
C GLU A 993 32.94 -24.26 -6.02
N GLY A 994 33.93 -24.30 -6.92
CA GLY A 994 34.25 -25.47 -7.74
C GLY A 994 33.25 -25.76 -8.86
N VAL A 995 32.38 -24.81 -9.22
CA VAL A 995 31.42 -24.92 -10.33
C VAL A 995 32.10 -24.69 -11.68
N LEU A 996 33.02 -23.71 -11.74
CA LEU A 996 33.71 -23.30 -12.96
C LEU A 996 34.95 -24.17 -13.18
N THR A 997 34.82 -25.22 -13.98
CA THR A 997 35.87 -26.25 -14.12
C THR A 997 36.26 -26.56 -15.56
N ARG A 998 35.59 -25.94 -16.55
CA ARG A 998 35.81 -26.23 -17.97
C ARG A 998 36.51 -25.06 -18.66
N LEU A 999 37.71 -25.29 -19.19
CA LEU A 999 38.42 -24.33 -20.04
C LEU A 999 37.86 -24.37 -21.47
N LEU A 1000 37.22 -23.28 -21.92
CA LEU A 1000 36.62 -23.19 -23.25
C LEU A 1000 37.59 -22.67 -24.30
N GLN A 1001 38.33 -21.60 -24.00
CA GLN A 1001 39.24 -20.97 -24.95
C GLN A 1001 40.38 -20.26 -24.21
N VAL A 1002 41.58 -20.30 -24.78
CA VAL A 1002 42.73 -19.50 -24.35
C VAL A 1002 43.12 -18.63 -25.56
N PRO A 1003 43.05 -17.29 -25.48
CA PRO A 1003 43.45 -16.42 -26.58
C PRO A 1003 44.96 -16.54 -26.85
N LEU A 1004 45.34 -17.34 -27.82
CA LEU A 1004 46.73 -17.42 -28.27
C LEU A 1004 47.01 -16.20 -29.17
N ASP A 1005 47.84 -15.27 -28.70
CA ASP A 1005 48.35 -14.17 -29.52
C ASP A 1005 49.51 -14.70 -30.37
N PRO A 1006 49.39 -14.77 -31.72
CA PRO A 1006 50.45 -15.29 -32.59
C PRO A 1006 51.78 -14.55 -32.45
N GLN A 1007 51.77 -13.26 -32.04
CA GLN A 1007 52.99 -12.46 -31.88
C GLN A 1007 53.62 -12.58 -30.49
N ARG A 1008 52.84 -12.79 -29.42
CA ARG A 1008 53.37 -13.09 -28.06
C ARG A 1008 53.70 -14.56 -27.84
N SER A 1009 53.13 -15.48 -28.61
CA SER A 1009 53.52 -16.90 -28.62
C SER A 1009 54.98 -17.11 -28.99
N ALA A 1010 55.64 -16.14 -29.63
CA ALA A 1010 57.09 -16.17 -29.88
C ALA A 1010 57.94 -16.09 -28.59
N SER A 1011 57.41 -15.53 -27.50
CA SER A 1011 58.09 -15.44 -26.18
C SER A 1011 57.62 -16.48 -25.16
N ALA A 1012 56.52 -17.19 -25.42
CA ALA A 1012 55.94 -18.19 -24.51
C ALA A 1012 56.56 -19.60 -24.64
N GLY A 1013 57.55 -19.76 -25.52
CA GLY A 1013 58.16 -21.05 -25.80
C GLY A 1013 57.26 -21.99 -26.61
N GLU A 1014 57.87 -23.01 -27.20
CA GLU A 1014 57.27 -23.92 -28.19
C GLU A 1014 55.97 -24.64 -27.74
N LEU A 1015 55.60 -24.57 -26.46
CA LEU A 1015 54.35 -25.12 -25.95
C LEU A 1015 53.08 -24.45 -26.50
N LEU A 1016 53.12 -23.14 -26.77
CA LEU A 1016 51.98 -22.42 -27.37
C LEU A 1016 51.99 -22.46 -28.91
N ALA A 1017 52.94 -23.19 -29.51
CA ALA A 1017 52.88 -23.59 -30.92
C ALA A 1017 52.14 -24.94 -31.12
N GLN A 1018 51.75 -25.62 -30.03
CA GLN A 1018 50.99 -26.87 -30.04
C GLN A 1018 49.47 -26.64 -30.04
N SER A 1019 48.70 -27.71 -30.28
CA SER A 1019 47.24 -27.67 -30.41
C SER A 1019 46.57 -27.15 -29.13
N MET A 1020 45.49 -26.37 -29.25
CA MET A 1020 44.63 -25.98 -28.12
C MET A 1020 44.15 -27.16 -27.27
N ASP A 1021 44.13 -28.37 -27.82
CA ASP A 1021 43.78 -29.59 -27.10
C ASP A 1021 44.82 -29.95 -26.02
N ASP A 1022 46.11 -29.73 -26.27
CA ASP A 1022 47.19 -30.03 -25.32
C ASP A 1022 47.13 -29.10 -24.11
N VAL A 1023 46.82 -27.81 -24.35
CA VAL A 1023 46.61 -26.82 -23.28
C VAL A 1023 45.37 -27.18 -22.43
N ARG A 1024 44.27 -27.63 -23.04
CA ARG A 1024 43.07 -28.10 -22.32
C ARG A 1024 43.32 -29.40 -21.55
N LEU A 1025 44.19 -30.27 -22.05
CA LEU A 1025 44.60 -31.50 -21.38
C LEU A 1025 45.48 -31.20 -20.16
N LEU A 1026 46.44 -30.29 -20.31
CA LEU A 1026 47.43 -29.95 -19.29
C LEU A 1026 46.89 -29.03 -18.19
N VAL A 1027 46.13 -27.99 -18.55
CA VAL A 1027 45.69 -26.96 -17.60
C VAL A 1027 44.31 -27.31 -17.02
N ARG A 1028 44.25 -27.39 -15.70
CA ARG A 1028 43.01 -27.50 -14.93
C ARG A 1028 42.66 -26.15 -14.34
N VAL A 1029 41.36 -25.84 -14.38
CA VAL A 1029 40.82 -24.61 -13.79
C VAL A 1029 39.74 -24.97 -12.77
N ASP A 1030 39.71 -24.24 -11.68
CA ASP A 1030 38.63 -24.29 -10.69
C ASP A 1030 38.47 -22.93 -10.02
N ASN A 1031 37.27 -22.60 -9.54
CA ASN A 1031 37.07 -21.44 -8.67
C ASN A 1031 37.15 -21.84 -7.19
N PRO A 1032 38.24 -21.53 -6.46
CA PRO A 1032 38.39 -21.87 -5.04
C PRO A 1032 37.44 -21.09 -4.12
N LEU A 1033 36.80 -20.03 -4.62
CA LEU A 1033 35.82 -19.25 -3.89
C LEU A 1033 34.55 -19.10 -4.75
N PRO A 1034 33.38 -18.89 -4.13
CA PRO A 1034 32.16 -18.59 -4.88
C PRO A 1034 32.32 -17.29 -5.69
N ALA A 1035 31.62 -17.21 -6.82
CA ALA A 1035 31.48 -15.97 -7.56
C ALA A 1035 30.57 -15.00 -6.81
N VAL A 1036 30.93 -13.72 -6.79
CA VAL A 1036 30.29 -12.68 -5.99
C VAL A 1036 30.06 -11.41 -6.79
N GLY A 1037 29.12 -10.58 -6.33
CA GLY A 1037 28.86 -9.26 -6.89
C GLY A 1037 28.02 -9.25 -8.17
N GLY A 1038 27.55 -10.40 -8.66
CA GLY A 1038 26.60 -10.47 -9.76
C GLY A 1038 25.24 -9.91 -9.32
N ARG A 1039 24.72 -8.93 -10.06
CA ARG A 1039 23.46 -8.24 -9.73
C ARG A 1039 22.67 -7.98 -11.00
N ASP A 1040 21.36 -8.20 -10.94
CA ASP A 1040 20.47 -7.89 -12.06
C ASP A 1040 20.26 -6.37 -12.17
N ALA A 1041 19.82 -5.93 -13.35
CA ALA A 1041 19.41 -4.55 -13.54
C ALA A 1041 18.26 -4.21 -12.58
N GLU A 1042 18.22 -2.97 -12.11
CA GLU A 1042 17.21 -2.54 -11.14
C GLU A 1042 15.79 -2.78 -11.67
N SER A 1043 14.91 -3.30 -10.80
CA SER A 1043 13.52 -3.56 -11.15
C SER A 1043 12.76 -2.25 -11.39
N LEU A 1044 11.71 -2.30 -12.22
CA LEU A 1044 10.88 -1.12 -12.49
C LEU A 1044 10.29 -0.53 -11.21
N ASP A 1045 9.78 -1.37 -10.30
CA ASP A 1045 9.18 -0.92 -9.04
C ASP A 1045 10.20 -0.21 -8.13
N SER A 1046 11.45 -0.69 -8.10
CA SER A 1046 12.53 -0.03 -7.37
C SER A 1046 12.87 1.33 -7.99
N ILE A 1047 12.95 1.44 -9.31
CA ILE A 1047 13.21 2.73 -10.00
C ILE A 1047 12.06 3.71 -9.73
N ARG A 1048 10.80 3.27 -9.84
CA ARG A 1048 9.63 4.11 -9.57
C ARG A 1048 9.63 4.67 -8.14
N TYR A 1049 10.10 3.88 -7.17
CA TYR A 1049 10.20 4.31 -5.79
C TYR A 1049 11.41 5.22 -5.52
N ARG A 1050 12.60 4.88 -6.06
CA ARG A 1050 13.86 5.56 -5.73
C ARG A 1050 14.14 6.81 -6.55
N ALA A 1051 13.74 6.84 -7.83
CA ALA A 1051 14.03 7.98 -8.71
C ALA A 1051 13.42 9.31 -8.22
N PRO A 1052 12.14 9.38 -7.78
CA PRO A 1052 11.58 10.61 -7.21
C PRO A 1052 12.27 11.07 -5.93
N ALA A 1053 12.75 10.12 -5.12
CA ALA A 1053 13.45 10.43 -3.87
C ALA A 1053 14.83 11.09 -4.12
N GLY A 1054 15.49 10.75 -5.23
CA GLY A 1054 16.82 11.28 -5.59
C GLY A 1054 16.83 12.78 -5.91
N VAL A 1055 15.79 13.30 -6.58
CA VAL A 1055 15.65 14.73 -6.92
C VAL A 1055 15.52 15.61 -5.68
N SER A 1056 14.99 15.03 -4.61
CA SER A 1056 14.84 15.72 -3.33
C SER A 1056 16.18 15.89 -2.57
N GLN A 1057 17.32 15.41 -3.11
CA GLN A 1057 18.62 15.41 -2.42
C GLN A 1057 19.77 15.96 -3.29
N PRO A 1058 20.00 17.28 -3.36
CA PRO A 1058 21.07 17.86 -4.17
C PRO A 1058 22.49 17.49 -3.69
N LEU A 1059 23.43 17.36 -4.64
CA LEU A 1059 24.83 16.94 -4.48
C LEU A 1059 25.79 18.07 -4.07
N SER A 1060 25.39 19.33 -4.21
CA SER A 1060 26.14 20.49 -3.75
C SER A 1060 25.24 21.36 -2.90
N ALA A 1061 25.85 22.07 -1.96
CA ALA A 1061 25.09 22.92 -1.06
C ALA A 1061 24.87 24.29 -1.70
N VAL A 1062 23.67 24.50 -2.23
CA VAL A 1062 23.27 25.75 -2.89
C VAL A 1062 22.65 26.70 -1.90
N THR A 1063 21.76 26.19 -1.06
CA THR A 1063 21.10 26.94 0.01
C THR A 1063 21.83 26.71 1.33
N ALA A 1064 21.58 27.57 2.32
CA ALA A 1064 22.09 27.35 3.67
C ALA A 1064 21.62 26.00 4.24
N ASP A 1065 20.36 25.62 3.99
CA ASP A 1065 19.79 24.35 4.46
C ASP A 1065 20.47 23.12 3.85
N ASP A 1066 21.04 23.24 2.64
CA ASP A 1066 21.81 22.15 2.05
C ASP A 1066 23.12 21.89 2.81
N TYR A 1067 23.81 22.94 3.26
CA TYR A 1067 25.01 22.77 4.09
C TYR A 1067 24.67 22.03 5.39
N VAL A 1068 23.52 22.34 5.98
CA VAL A 1068 23.01 21.64 7.18
C VAL A 1068 22.75 20.17 6.88
N ARG A 1069 21.94 19.89 5.86
CA ARG A 1069 21.55 18.53 5.46
C ARG A 1069 22.76 17.65 5.14
N MET A 1070 23.73 18.17 4.39
CA MET A 1070 24.90 17.40 3.96
C MET A 1070 25.92 17.18 5.07
N LEU A 1071 26.01 18.10 6.04
CA LEU A 1071 26.86 17.92 7.22
C LEU A 1071 26.26 16.94 8.23
N GLN A 1072 24.95 16.92 8.39
CA GLN A 1072 24.24 15.95 9.26
C GLN A 1072 24.41 14.49 8.80
N GLN A 1073 24.94 14.25 7.59
CA GLN A 1073 25.29 12.91 7.11
C GLN A 1073 26.61 12.38 7.69
N LEU A 1074 27.44 13.25 8.27
CA LEU A 1074 28.68 12.83 8.92
C LEU A 1074 28.35 12.24 10.31
N PRO A 1075 28.88 11.04 10.65
CA PRO A 1075 28.57 10.40 11.94
C PRO A 1075 29.06 11.20 13.16
N GLU A 1076 30.09 12.03 12.95
CA GLU A 1076 30.72 12.90 13.95
C GLU A 1076 29.95 14.20 14.23
N VAL A 1077 28.93 14.54 13.42
CA VAL A 1077 28.10 15.74 13.59
C VAL A 1077 26.79 15.37 14.29
N ALA A 1078 26.47 16.07 15.38
CA ALA A 1078 25.19 15.96 16.07
C ALA A 1078 24.18 17.01 15.55
N GLY A 1079 24.65 18.19 15.16
CA GLY A 1079 23.81 19.23 14.57
C GLY A 1079 24.61 20.20 13.70
N ALA A 1080 23.95 20.80 12.72
CA ALA A 1080 24.54 21.85 11.89
C ALA A 1080 23.50 22.96 11.66
N SER A 1081 23.99 24.17 11.44
CA SER A 1081 23.19 25.34 11.08
C SER A 1081 24.00 26.18 10.12
N ALA A 1082 23.37 26.81 9.15
CA ALA A 1082 24.07 27.67 8.21
C ALA A 1082 23.27 28.93 7.91
N ARG A 1083 23.97 30.01 7.58
CA ARG A 1083 23.34 31.24 7.11
C ARG A 1083 24.25 32.02 6.18
N VAL A 1084 23.62 32.85 5.37
CA VAL A 1084 24.32 33.76 4.47
C VAL A 1084 24.73 35.02 5.24
N VAL A 1085 25.99 35.40 5.13
CA VAL A 1085 26.55 36.64 5.68
C VAL A 1085 27.14 37.45 4.53
N GLU A 1086 26.52 38.59 4.24
CA GLU A 1086 27.05 39.52 3.24
C GLU A 1086 28.24 40.29 3.83
N ARG A 1087 29.39 40.20 3.15
CA ARG A 1087 30.63 40.90 3.50
C ARG A 1087 31.09 41.69 2.28
N ASP A 1088 30.64 42.94 2.18
CA ASP A 1088 30.95 43.89 1.12
C ASP A 1088 30.76 43.33 -0.31
N LEU A 1089 31.81 42.75 -0.91
CA LEU A 1089 31.83 42.22 -2.28
C LEU A 1089 31.76 40.68 -2.35
N ARG A 1090 31.55 39.99 -1.22
CA ARG A 1090 31.53 38.52 -1.17
C ARG A 1090 30.39 38.00 -0.30
N THR A 1091 29.77 36.94 -0.79
CA THR A 1091 28.81 36.13 -0.03
C THR A 1091 29.57 35.07 0.74
N VAL A 1092 29.46 35.09 2.08
CA VAL A 1092 30.06 34.09 2.96
C VAL A 1092 28.94 33.23 3.53
N ILE A 1093 29.03 31.91 3.42
CA ILE A 1093 28.16 30.99 4.15
C ILE A 1093 28.81 30.69 5.49
N ARG A 1094 28.20 31.18 6.57
CA ARG A 1094 28.60 30.84 7.91
C ARG A 1094 27.89 29.57 8.34
N VAL A 1095 28.65 28.58 8.76
CA VAL A 1095 28.16 27.27 9.19
C VAL A 1095 28.57 27.03 10.64
N THR A 1096 27.59 26.86 11.51
CA THR A 1096 27.79 26.44 12.90
C THR A 1096 27.59 24.93 13.00
N VAL A 1097 28.53 24.22 13.62
CA VAL A 1097 28.49 22.75 13.75
C VAL A 1097 28.62 22.36 15.21
N LEU A 1098 27.69 21.54 15.68
CA LEU A 1098 27.74 20.84 16.96
C LEU A 1098 28.24 19.41 16.70
N LEU A 1099 29.38 19.06 17.29
CA LEU A 1099 29.90 17.71 17.22
C LEU A 1099 29.17 16.80 18.19
N ARG A 1100 29.13 15.51 17.86
CA ARG A 1100 28.61 14.48 18.75
C ARG A 1100 29.50 14.37 20.00
N ASP A 1101 28.87 14.32 21.16
CA ASP A 1101 29.45 14.25 22.50
C ASP A 1101 30.37 15.45 22.84
N GLU A 1102 30.24 16.59 22.15
CA GLU A 1102 31.19 17.71 22.21
C GLU A 1102 31.45 18.25 23.62
N ASP A 1103 30.48 18.14 24.52
CA ASP A 1103 30.57 18.56 25.92
C ASP A 1103 31.44 17.64 26.78
N THR A 1104 31.68 16.41 26.34
CA THR A 1104 32.46 15.37 27.05
C THR A 1104 33.80 15.02 26.38
N LEU A 1105 34.06 15.50 25.17
CA LEU A 1105 35.29 15.22 24.42
C LEU A 1105 36.55 15.83 25.05
N ASP A 1106 37.67 15.13 24.90
CA ASP A 1106 38.98 15.73 25.12
C ASP A 1106 39.41 16.65 23.97
N ARG A 1107 40.44 17.46 24.23
CA ARG A 1107 40.91 18.49 23.29
C ARG A 1107 41.45 17.91 21.98
N ASP A 1108 42.09 16.74 22.01
CA ASP A 1108 42.76 16.19 20.82
C ASP A 1108 41.75 15.54 19.87
N GLU A 1109 40.75 14.84 20.41
CA GLU A 1109 39.65 14.26 19.64
C GLU A 1109 38.72 15.34 19.04
N LEU A 1110 38.45 16.41 19.81
CA LEU A 1110 37.70 17.56 19.33
C LEU A 1110 38.35 18.16 18.07
N LEU A 1111 39.67 18.35 18.08
CA LEU A 1111 40.41 18.90 16.93
C LEU A 1111 40.37 17.98 15.71
N ARG A 1112 40.38 16.65 15.89
CA ARG A 1112 40.29 15.68 14.79
C ARG A 1112 38.94 15.76 14.06
N ARG A 1113 37.82 15.72 14.80
CA ARG A 1113 36.46 15.77 14.22
C ARG A 1113 36.19 17.09 13.51
N TRP A 1114 36.66 18.21 14.06
CA TRP A 1114 36.59 19.52 13.39
C TRP A 1114 37.37 19.58 12.07
N ALA A 1115 38.45 18.81 11.91
CA ALA A 1115 39.17 18.71 10.64
C ALA A 1115 38.36 17.98 9.56
N GLY A 1116 37.62 16.92 9.92
CA GLY A 1116 36.72 16.17 9.02
C GLY A 1116 35.57 17.04 8.50
N VAL A 1117 34.91 17.78 9.40
CA VAL A 1117 33.85 18.76 9.05
C VAL A 1117 34.36 19.79 8.04
N ARG A 1118 35.57 20.33 8.24
CA ARG A 1118 36.17 21.30 7.31
C ARG A 1118 36.43 20.70 5.93
N GLN A 1119 36.89 19.45 5.85
CA GLN A 1119 37.08 18.77 4.57
C GLN A 1119 35.74 18.61 3.84
N LYS A 1120 34.68 18.18 4.54
CA LYS A 1120 33.35 18.01 3.94
C LYS A 1120 32.78 19.32 3.39
N LEU A 1121 32.93 20.41 4.12
CA LEU A 1121 32.51 21.74 3.67
C LEU A 1121 33.19 22.18 2.38
N GLU A 1122 34.47 21.82 2.20
CA GLU A 1122 35.21 22.12 0.98
C GLU A 1122 34.69 21.30 -0.22
N GLU A 1123 34.22 20.08 -0.01
CA GLU A 1123 33.66 19.22 -1.06
C GLU A 1123 32.28 19.70 -1.56
N ILE A 1124 31.45 20.24 -0.68
CA ILE A 1124 30.04 20.58 -1.00
C ILE A 1124 29.83 22.04 -1.37
N ARG A 1125 30.82 22.92 -1.19
CA ARG A 1125 30.67 24.36 -1.41
C ARG A 1125 30.57 24.71 -2.90
N LEU A 1126 29.87 25.81 -3.18
CA LEU A 1126 29.86 26.41 -4.51
C LEU A 1126 31.16 27.18 -4.80
N LEU A 1127 31.63 27.09 -6.06
CA LEU A 1127 32.72 27.91 -6.55
C LEU A 1127 32.35 29.40 -6.49
N GLY A 1128 33.23 30.21 -5.90
CA GLY A 1128 33.00 31.66 -5.72
C GLY A 1128 32.28 32.04 -4.42
N VAL A 1129 31.90 31.06 -3.59
CA VAL A 1129 31.32 31.27 -2.26
C VAL A 1129 32.35 30.87 -1.19
N ASP A 1130 32.58 31.77 -0.24
CA ASP A 1130 33.46 31.52 0.91
C ASP A 1130 32.63 30.85 2.03
N VAL A 1131 33.18 29.87 2.73
CA VAL A 1131 32.50 29.17 3.84
C VAL A 1131 33.28 29.36 5.14
N GLU A 1132 32.60 29.78 6.21
CA GLU A 1132 33.17 29.99 7.54
C GLU A 1132 32.56 28.97 8.53
N ALA A 1133 33.36 28.05 9.07
CA ALA A 1133 32.92 27.07 10.06
C ALA A 1133 33.18 27.55 11.49
N LEU A 1134 32.18 27.55 12.36
CA LEU A 1134 32.25 28.03 13.75
C LEU A 1134 31.67 26.99 14.74
N PRO A 1135 32.22 26.88 15.97
CA PRO A 1135 31.58 26.10 17.03
C PRO A 1135 30.29 26.76 17.51
N PRO A 1136 29.41 26.02 18.20
CA PRO A 1136 28.14 26.55 18.66
C PRO A 1136 28.32 27.40 19.92
N ARG A 1137 27.40 28.33 20.11
CA ARG A 1137 27.33 29.17 21.31
C ARG A 1137 26.50 28.47 22.37
N TRP A 1138 27.14 28.03 23.45
CA TRP A 1138 26.49 27.35 24.55
C TRP A 1138 25.67 28.31 25.40
N VAL A 1139 24.40 27.97 25.61
CA VAL A 1139 23.44 28.78 26.36
C VAL A 1139 23.03 28.00 27.62
N PRO A 1140 23.62 28.31 28.78
CA PRO A 1140 23.20 27.69 30.04
C PRO A 1140 21.79 28.14 30.41
N LEU A 1141 20.98 27.22 30.94
CA LEU A 1141 19.60 27.49 31.37
C LEU A 1141 19.44 27.52 32.90
N ASP A 1142 18.46 28.29 33.38
CA ASP A 1142 18.02 28.34 34.78
C ASP A 1142 16.59 27.78 34.86
N LEU A 1143 16.48 26.53 35.33
CA LEU A 1143 15.27 25.73 35.38
C LEU A 1143 14.93 25.35 36.82
N ASP A 1144 13.68 25.58 37.21
CA ASP A 1144 13.18 25.25 38.55
C ASP A 1144 11.83 24.56 38.41
N LEU A 1145 11.72 23.33 38.90
CA LEU A 1145 10.56 22.47 38.74
C LEU A 1145 10.05 21.99 40.09
N GLU A 1146 8.74 21.98 40.23
CA GLU A 1146 8.01 21.32 41.30
C GLU A 1146 7.26 20.12 40.70
N VAL A 1147 7.50 18.93 41.23
CA VAL A 1147 7.05 17.67 40.65
C VAL A 1147 6.27 16.90 41.70
N ASP A 1148 5.03 16.50 41.38
CA ASP A 1148 4.27 15.63 42.26
C ASP A 1148 4.60 14.17 41.96
N ALA A 1149 4.96 13.41 42.99
CA ALA A 1149 5.23 11.98 42.92
C ALA A 1149 4.02 11.15 43.33
N SER A 1150 3.84 10.00 42.68
CA SER A 1150 2.78 9.04 42.98
C SER A 1150 2.94 8.46 44.39
N ALA A 1151 1.84 8.07 45.02
CA ALA A 1151 1.79 7.69 46.43
C ALA A 1151 2.72 6.52 46.85
N HIS A 1152 3.20 5.73 45.88
CA HIS A 1152 4.08 4.58 46.11
C HIS A 1152 5.51 4.76 45.58
N ALA A 1153 5.80 5.88 44.91
CA ALA A 1153 7.13 6.17 44.38
C ALA A 1153 8.03 6.78 45.45
N GLN A 1154 9.32 6.40 45.48
CA GLN A 1154 10.29 7.00 46.38
C GLN A 1154 10.69 8.40 45.88
N ALA A 1155 10.49 9.43 46.69
CA ALA A 1155 10.65 10.82 46.28
C ALA A 1155 12.07 11.15 45.79
N ASP A 1156 13.10 10.56 46.41
CA ASP A 1156 14.50 10.75 46.00
C ASP A 1156 14.79 10.09 44.64
N GLN A 1157 14.25 8.89 44.39
CA GLN A 1157 14.41 8.21 43.10
C GLN A 1157 13.69 8.95 41.97
N VAL A 1158 12.51 9.50 42.25
CA VAL A 1158 11.76 10.33 41.30
C VAL A 1158 12.53 11.60 40.97
N ARG A 1159 13.09 12.29 41.99
CA ARG A 1159 13.93 13.47 41.77
C ARG A 1159 15.12 13.15 40.86
N ASP A 1160 15.86 12.10 41.16
CA ASP A 1160 17.07 11.74 40.41
C ASP A 1160 16.74 11.29 38.98
N ALA A 1161 15.62 10.57 38.79
CA ALA A 1161 15.13 10.18 37.48
C ALA A 1161 14.62 11.38 36.65
N VAL A 1162 14.00 12.38 37.27
CA VAL A 1162 13.61 13.64 36.61
C VAL A 1162 14.83 14.46 36.21
N VAL A 1163 15.83 14.56 37.09
CA VAL A 1163 17.10 15.21 36.76
C VAL A 1163 17.79 14.48 35.60
N GLY A 1164 17.79 13.14 35.58
CA GLY A 1164 18.31 12.35 34.47
C GLY A 1164 17.53 12.54 33.16
N ALA A 1165 16.19 12.63 33.23
CA ALA A 1165 15.35 12.84 32.05
C ALA A 1165 15.55 14.22 31.40
N ILE A 1166 15.97 15.23 32.17
CA ILE A 1166 16.25 16.58 31.67
C ILE A 1166 17.73 16.72 31.30
N ALA A 1167 18.64 16.32 32.18
CA ALA A 1167 20.07 16.64 32.14
C ALA A 1167 20.99 15.42 32.37
N GLY A 1168 20.51 14.19 32.15
CA GLY A 1168 21.34 12.96 32.09
C GLY A 1168 21.47 12.43 30.65
N GLU A 1169 22.38 11.50 30.39
CA GLU A 1169 22.65 10.96 29.03
C GLU A 1169 21.35 10.59 28.28
N ASN A 1170 21.16 11.13 27.06
CA ASN A 1170 19.92 11.09 26.26
C ASN A 1170 18.70 11.87 26.81
N GLY A 1171 18.88 12.68 27.84
CA GLY A 1171 17.89 13.59 28.42
C GLY A 1171 17.50 14.75 27.49
N LEU A 1172 16.48 15.53 27.87
CA LEU A 1172 15.91 16.58 27.03
C LEU A 1172 16.94 17.64 26.58
N LEU A 1173 17.83 18.04 27.49
CA LEU A 1173 18.88 19.04 27.28
C LEU A 1173 20.24 18.39 27.06
N ASP A 1174 20.24 17.15 26.58
CA ASP A 1174 21.43 16.55 26.00
C ASP A 1174 21.76 17.30 24.69
N PRO A 1175 22.97 17.88 24.53
CA PRO A 1175 23.34 18.64 23.33
C PRO A 1175 23.14 17.83 22.05
N ASP A 1176 23.45 16.53 22.09
CA ASP A 1176 23.35 15.65 20.92
C ASP A 1176 21.91 15.34 20.52
N ARG A 1177 20.99 15.46 21.47
CA ARG A 1177 19.55 15.28 21.25
C ARG A 1177 18.83 16.59 20.95
N SER A 1178 19.20 17.67 21.64
CA SER A 1178 18.58 18.99 21.51
C SER A 1178 19.04 19.72 20.25
N GLY A 1179 20.28 19.48 19.81
CA GLY A 1179 20.82 20.02 18.57
C GLY A 1179 20.96 21.54 18.55
N LEU A 1180 21.32 22.08 17.38
CA LEU A 1180 21.36 23.52 17.14
C LEU A 1180 19.98 24.06 16.80
N ASN A 1181 19.72 25.33 17.15
CA ASN A 1181 18.42 25.96 16.89
C ASN A 1181 17.25 25.21 17.56
N GLY A 1182 17.56 24.45 18.62
CA GLY A 1182 16.60 23.70 19.42
C GLY A 1182 16.01 24.61 20.47
N ASP A 1183 15.08 25.47 20.05
CA ASP A 1183 14.24 26.24 20.97
C ASP A 1183 13.71 25.31 22.08
N VAL A 1184 14.04 25.60 23.33
CA VAL A 1184 13.58 24.76 24.43
C VAL A 1184 12.12 25.08 24.65
N GLN A 1185 11.27 24.11 24.32
CA GLN A 1185 9.83 24.19 24.50
C GLN A 1185 9.47 23.77 25.92
N LEU A 1186 8.68 24.59 26.58
CA LEU A 1186 8.13 24.27 27.89
C LEU A 1186 7.28 22.99 27.85
N ALA A 1187 6.61 22.72 26.72
CA ALA A 1187 5.84 21.50 26.50
C ALA A 1187 6.70 20.22 26.49
N ASP A 1188 7.87 20.25 25.83
CA ASP A 1188 8.79 19.11 25.78
C ASP A 1188 9.43 18.85 27.15
N LEU A 1189 9.72 19.92 27.90
CA LEU A 1189 10.11 19.84 29.30
C LEU A 1189 9.04 19.14 30.15
N TYR A 1190 7.77 19.52 30.00
CA TYR A 1190 6.69 18.83 30.68
C TYR A 1190 6.56 17.36 30.26
N GLN A 1191 6.68 17.02 28.97
CA GLN A 1191 6.59 15.65 28.50
C GLN A 1191 7.74 14.76 29.01
N ALA A 1192 8.98 15.27 28.99
CA ALA A 1192 10.14 14.55 29.47
C ALA A 1192 10.00 14.19 30.95
N VAL A 1193 9.47 15.12 31.76
CA VAL A 1193 9.25 14.92 33.19
C VAL A 1193 8.08 13.97 33.48
N LEU A 1194 6.96 14.09 32.77
CA LEU A 1194 5.79 13.22 32.96
C LEU A 1194 6.01 11.76 32.55
N ARG A 1195 6.99 11.48 31.67
CA ARG A 1195 7.36 10.09 31.29
C ARG A 1195 8.14 9.35 32.37
N VAL A 1196 8.69 10.07 33.36
CA VAL A 1196 9.43 9.45 34.45
C VAL A 1196 8.46 8.62 35.31
N PRO A 1197 8.68 7.31 35.45
CA PRO A 1197 7.82 6.47 36.26
C PRO A 1197 7.72 6.99 37.70
N GLY A 1198 6.50 7.21 38.17
CA GLY A 1198 6.24 7.76 39.50
C GLY A 1198 5.99 9.27 39.54
N VAL A 1199 6.01 10.00 38.43
CA VAL A 1199 5.57 11.41 38.34
C VAL A 1199 4.08 11.50 38.00
N THR A 1200 3.32 12.27 38.78
CA THR A 1200 1.87 12.50 38.57
C THR A 1200 1.55 13.89 38.00
N ALA A 1201 2.32 14.91 38.36
CA ALA A 1201 2.17 16.27 37.83
C ALA A 1201 3.51 17.02 37.91
N VAL A 1202 3.64 18.10 37.14
CA VAL A 1202 4.84 18.93 37.12
C VAL A 1202 4.45 20.38 36.86
N ARG A 1203 5.05 21.29 37.63
CA ARG A 1203 4.94 22.74 37.52
C ARG A 1203 6.33 23.33 37.40
N VAL A 1204 6.57 24.13 36.36
CA VAL A 1204 7.84 24.83 36.18
C VAL A 1204 7.73 26.23 36.79
N LYS A 1205 8.64 26.57 37.72
CA LYS A 1205 8.75 27.86 38.43
C LYS A 1205 9.70 28.84 37.76
N ARG A 1206 10.73 28.35 37.08
CA ARG A 1206 11.69 29.17 36.31
C ARG A 1206 12.00 28.48 34.99
N PHE A 1207 11.95 29.24 33.91
CA PHE A 1207 12.18 28.77 32.55
C PHE A 1207 12.88 29.88 31.74
N ARG A 1208 14.19 30.02 31.89
CA ARG A 1208 14.96 31.10 31.25
C ARG A 1208 16.41 30.74 30.99
N ARG A 1209 17.13 31.63 30.29
CA ARG A 1209 18.60 31.58 30.15
C ARG A 1209 19.29 32.03 31.44
N LEU A 1210 20.47 31.47 31.73
CA LEU A 1210 21.32 31.85 32.85
C LEU A 1210 22.24 33.02 32.45
N GLU A 1211 21.66 34.19 32.20
CA GLU A 1211 22.39 35.44 31.91
C GLU A 1211 21.94 36.57 32.86
N PRO A 1212 22.81 37.55 33.17
CA PRO A 1212 22.42 38.72 33.95
C PRO A 1212 21.28 39.47 33.24
N HIS A 1213 20.14 39.62 33.91
CA HIS A 1213 18.92 40.25 33.39
C HIS A 1213 18.16 39.47 32.30
N ALA A 1214 18.41 38.17 32.14
CA ALA A 1214 17.60 37.32 31.26
C ALA A 1214 16.11 37.34 31.67
N GLN A 1215 15.24 37.54 30.68
CA GLN A 1215 13.78 37.53 30.89
C GLN A 1215 13.30 36.10 31.17
N GLU A 1216 12.34 35.98 32.09
CA GLU A 1216 11.57 34.74 32.32
C GLU A 1216 10.76 34.41 31.07
N ARG A 1217 10.76 33.14 30.63
CA ARG A 1217 10.13 32.70 29.37
C ARG A 1217 8.94 31.77 29.58
N LEU A 1218 8.52 31.52 30.82
CA LEU A 1218 7.31 30.73 31.13
C LEU A 1218 6.08 31.16 30.32
N GLU A 1219 5.78 32.46 30.22
CA GLU A 1219 4.61 32.98 29.48
C GLU A 1219 4.71 32.74 27.97
N SER A 1220 5.91 32.88 27.40
CA SER A 1220 6.13 32.59 25.97
C SER A 1220 6.15 31.09 25.68
N GLY A 1221 6.31 30.24 26.70
CA GLY A 1221 6.45 28.79 26.56
C GLY A 1221 7.72 28.34 25.83
N VAL A 1222 8.59 29.27 25.41
CA VAL A 1222 9.77 28.99 24.58
C VAL A 1222 10.96 29.81 25.06
N ILE A 1223 12.07 29.15 25.37
CA ILE A 1223 13.38 29.80 25.44
C ILE A 1223 13.94 29.75 24.02
N PRO A 1224 13.98 30.89 23.29
CA PRO A 1224 14.55 30.89 21.96
C PRO A 1224 16.02 30.54 22.10
N ILE A 1225 16.52 29.67 21.25
CA ILE A 1225 17.92 29.30 21.11
C ILE A 1225 18.27 29.67 19.68
N GLY A 1226 19.21 30.61 19.53
CA GLY A 1226 19.56 31.12 18.22
C GLY A 1226 20.05 30.01 17.28
N PRO A 1227 20.05 30.27 15.96
CA PRO A 1227 20.45 29.27 14.98
C PRO A 1227 21.89 28.79 15.15
N GLU A 1228 22.75 29.55 15.85
CA GLU A 1228 24.14 29.20 16.15
C GLU A 1228 24.33 28.76 17.62
N GLU A 1229 23.25 28.48 18.34
CA GLU A 1229 23.25 28.24 19.78
C GLU A 1229 22.75 26.85 20.14
N VAL A 1230 23.21 26.35 21.29
CA VAL A 1230 22.80 25.07 21.88
C VAL A 1230 22.45 25.30 23.34
N ALA A 1231 21.28 24.81 23.76
CA ALA A 1231 20.86 24.88 25.16
C ALA A 1231 21.58 23.81 25.98
N THR A 1232 21.99 24.15 27.20
CA THR A 1232 22.59 23.18 28.11
C THR A 1232 22.15 23.40 29.55
N ALA A 1233 22.01 22.28 30.27
CA ALA A 1233 21.83 22.25 31.72
C ALA A 1233 23.00 21.56 32.45
N ARG A 1234 24.00 21.05 31.72
CA ARG A 1234 25.17 20.34 32.26
C ARG A 1234 26.43 21.15 32.03
N GLY A 1235 27.35 21.11 32.98
CA GLY A 1235 28.69 21.66 32.79
C GLY A 1235 29.53 20.76 31.91
N GLY A 1236 30.11 21.33 30.85
CA GLY A 1236 30.98 20.63 29.90
C GLY A 1236 32.34 21.32 29.73
N TYR A 1237 33.05 21.00 28.65
CA TYR A 1237 34.37 21.54 28.32
C TYR A 1237 34.44 23.07 28.16
N TRP A 1238 33.32 23.74 27.87
CA TRP A 1238 33.27 25.20 27.61
C TRP A 1238 33.06 26.02 28.90
N PRO A 1239 33.95 26.98 29.23
CA PRO A 1239 33.82 27.78 30.45
C PRO A 1239 32.52 28.59 30.48
N GLY A 1240 31.71 28.42 31.54
CA GLY A 1240 30.45 29.13 31.72
C GLY A 1240 29.23 28.47 31.08
N SER A 1241 29.34 27.22 30.61
CA SER A 1241 28.21 26.45 30.05
C SER A 1241 27.33 25.75 31.10
N GLU A 1242 27.59 25.92 32.40
CA GLU A 1242 26.86 25.20 33.45
C GLU A 1242 25.48 25.84 33.69
N GLY A 1243 24.41 25.06 33.47
CA GLY A 1243 23.06 25.47 33.83
C GLY A 1243 22.72 25.18 35.30
N VAL A 1244 21.59 25.74 35.76
CA VAL A 1244 21.03 25.50 37.10
C VAL A 1244 19.71 24.75 36.92
N LEU A 1245 19.64 23.51 37.44
CA LEU A 1245 18.42 22.71 37.46
C LEU A 1245 18.03 22.41 38.92
N THR A 1246 16.88 22.92 39.35
CA THR A 1246 16.30 22.65 40.67
C THR A 1246 15.03 21.81 40.50
N VAL A 1247 14.94 20.67 41.19
CA VAL A 1247 13.75 19.80 41.17
C VAL A 1247 13.28 19.56 42.60
N GLN A 1248 12.11 20.10 42.94
CA GLN A 1248 11.44 19.90 44.21
C GLN A 1248 10.34 18.86 44.03
N VAL A 1249 10.44 17.71 44.71
CA VAL A 1249 9.42 16.66 44.65
C VAL A 1249 8.45 16.79 45.83
N CYS A 1250 7.15 16.78 45.54
CA CYS A 1250 6.04 16.83 46.48
C CYS A 1250 5.27 15.49 46.43
N GLY A 1251 4.86 14.93 47.57
CA GLY A 1251 4.24 13.60 47.63
C GLY A 1251 5.22 12.41 47.62
N GLY A 1252 4.71 11.19 47.42
CA GLY A 1252 5.49 9.94 47.44
C GLY A 1252 5.85 9.37 48.82
N LEU A 1253 6.46 8.18 48.81
CA LEU A 1253 7.09 7.56 49.99
C LEU A 1253 8.43 8.24 50.25
N ARG A 1254 8.64 8.68 51.49
CA ARG A 1254 9.92 9.26 51.94
C ARG A 1254 10.93 8.19 52.30
#